data_AF-A0A497R8W1-F1
#
_entry.id   AF-A0A497R8W1-F1
#
_cell.length_a   1.000
_cell.length_b   1.000
_cell.length_c   1.000
_cell.angle_alpha   90.00
_cell.angle_beta   90.00
_cell.angle_gamma   90.00
#
_symmetry.space_group_name_H-M   'P 1'
#
loop_
_entity.id
_entity.type
_entity.pdbx_description
1 polymer ?
#
loop_
_entity_poly.entity_id
_entity_poly.type
_entity_poly.pdbx_seq_one_letter_code
_entity_poly.pdbx_strand_id
1 'polypeptide(L)'
;MTKVRWQESCIIALIILGTVLSGVLGKTRKEVAVGFESEEQKNSEIKHSLPLNRGEFTERVNYSLIERWDERQANKASEIEISGNIAFIVDDYKSIAIYNISQKEKTDMIYDLEFPEECSIKEIQAHNELLFVQISHKELYYTRSEVIEIYNISNLAKPEMVGMIVRYYFSGFYVNGNLLFLLLDSPSWGISIYNIVDPAKPKLVVEITTESYFYISSITLDEGYLYVAFISHEFVVYDIRTVSKPFLLFQVVAPFQSEINNIQKVNDRLYLLGTEHLAIFSAKNREKPKLIASYDMVEMLPDTRLMVKQFFTWENSLIVFSRPYFHSYIQTFILDVSDPLNLKVINEMDPLVVHIRKFNFAAALEASTLFLTVGGSILQIYTLSDPENFLPIAGITEPKMTKFDFKGEIVVVCDSYNGLKLFNFSQPEELILLSKLKNGKSFQDVVINDRIIFAVDGENLTIINATEPQKLALLSTIKVEGAFQLVLDEHFIYIAGKEKFYVVNITAQDNPQVISVLELTGFSISDIAVKNDFAIATEKTGKGCVIINTTRKDNVSILSALKDFAGQWYSVELYQDQMMIAANSYGVLVYNISNLVAPTLTQQIALSDTGRALKDAIYNSSLLLIATDQEKVLVYNLSETTIQKPLKELCLPSRAFQSENELNFDFEFITERLFVTSSLGFSIYGLDNDKDSLADYLEECLYGTSTLENDTDSDSLPDYYEILYNLQPNNSSDALLDADLDGFTNLAEFLNGTNPIKQDTDHNGAQDGAEYFFYFTDPLDGDSDKDGILDGFELFTLNSSPLSIDTDHDELSDWFELYIYMTLLNDSDTDDDLIQDGYEAFNYLNPKDSSDSAQDLDLDGLTNYEEFLLGTKAFRSDSDFDGYSDFEEVLEGTNPLDQEDFPDYKKTPAELQTDKTSYIGPAIIMIVITCVAIINQLKRRKKNEE
;
A
#
# COMPACT_ATOMS: atom_id res chain seq x y z
N MET A 1 -22.93 65.90 26.97
CA MET A 1 -23.57 66.08 28.31
C MET A 1 -24.87 65.29 28.32
N THR A 2 -25.12 64.45 29.34
CA THR A 2 -26.40 63.74 29.61
C THR A 2 -26.88 62.76 28.49
N LYS A 3 -27.60 61.66 28.75
CA LYS A 3 -28.08 61.03 30.00
C LYS A 3 -28.48 59.56 29.74
N VAL A 4 -28.39 58.72 30.79
CA VAL A 4 -29.21 57.51 31.04
C VAL A 4 -28.93 56.27 30.14
N ARG A 5 -29.29 55.10 30.68
CA ARG A 5 -29.08 53.73 30.20
C ARG A 5 -30.38 53.11 29.68
N TRP A 6 -30.24 52.12 28.78
CA TRP A 6 -30.94 50.81 28.70
C TRP A 6 -32.49 50.73 28.70
N GLN A 7 -32.99 49.85 27.80
CA GLN A 7 -34.15 48.91 27.89
C GLN A 7 -35.39 49.29 28.74
N GLU A 8 -36.64 48.99 28.35
CA GLU A 8 -37.17 47.73 27.80
C GLU A 8 -38.32 47.90 26.79
N SER A 9 -38.79 46.78 26.23
CA SER A 9 -39.78 46.66 25.16
C SER A 9 -41.25 46.78 25.60
N CYS A 10 -42.17 46.73 24.63
CA CYS A 10 -43.60 46.97 24.81
C CYS A 10 -44.31 46.05 25.83
N ILE A 11 -44.96 46.66 26.83
CA ILE A 11 -46.17 46.10 27.46
C ILE A 11 -47.29 47.12 27.34
N ILE A 12 -48.32 46.78 26.58
CA ILE A 12 -49.47 47.64 26.30
C ILE A 12 -50.52 47.47 27.42
N ALA A 13 -50.81 48.56 28.14
CA ALA A 13 -51.95 48.78 29.04
C ALA A 13 -52.25 47.74 30.16
N LEU A 14 -52.21 48.23 31.41
CA LEU A 14 -52.87 47.69 32.61
C LEU A 14 -52.28 46.43 33.31
N ILE A 15 -51.13 46.63 33.97
CA ILE A 15 -50.94 46.53 35.44
C ILE A 15 -51.73 45.42 36.21
N ILE A 16 -51.00 44.54 36.95
CA ILE A 16 -51.20 44.25 38.41
C ILE A 16 -50.11 43.27 38.97
N LEU A 17 -49.45 43.67 40.08
CA LEU A 17 -48.63 42.89 41.07
C LEU A 17 -47.47 41.95 40.61
N GLY A 18 -46.27 41.92 41.24
CA GLY A 18 -45.63 42.86 42.20
C GLY A 18 -44.50 42.30 43.10
N THR A 19 -43.34 43.00 43.19
CA THR A 19 -42.25 42.93 44.22
C THR A 19 -41.36 41.65 44.26
N VAL A 20 -40.05 41.62 44.64
CA VAL A 20 -39.29 42.21 45.78
C VAL A 20 -37.76 42.44 45.47
N LEU A 21 -37.13 43.36 46.24
CA LEU A 21 -35.69 43.69 46.52
C LEU A 21 -34.59 42.59 46.41
N SER A 22 -33.25 42.84 46.47
CA SER A 22 -32.31 43.98 46.24
C SER A 22 -30.85 43.57 46.64
N GLY A 23 -29.76 44.13 46.08
CA GLY A 23 -28.37 43.86 46.55
C GLY A 23 -27.29 44.90 46.12
N VAL A 24 -26.18 45.04 46.88
CA VAL A 24 -25.08 46.02 46.62
C VAL A 24 -23.79 45.77 47.47
N LEU A 25 -22.64 46.40 47.12
CA LEU A 25 -21.26 46.35 47.72
C LEU A 25 -20.42 45.07 47.47
N GLY A 26 -19.07 45.08 47.44
CA GLY A 26 -18.10 46.21 47.29
C GLY A 26 -16.67 46.02 47.87
N LYS A 27 -15.66 46.65 47.22
CA LYS A 27 -14.33 47.12 47.73
C LYS A 27 -13.11 46.18 48.02
N THR A 28 -11.97 46.61 47.45
CA THR A 28 -10.56 46.74 47.99
C THR A 28 -9.57 45.57 48.18
N ARG A 29 -8.55 45.55 47.29
CA ARG A 29 -7.12 46.00 47.48
C ARG A 29 -6.12 45.16 48.35
N LYS A 30 -4.86 45.13 47.85
CA LYS A 30 -3.53 44.84 48.47
C LYS A 30 -3.03 43.37 48.45
N GLU A 31 -1.71 43.05 48.48
CA GLU A 31 -0.42 43.72 48.13
C GLU A 31 0.78 42.77 48.47
N VAL A 32 1.99 43.00 47.92
CA VAL A 32 3.32 42.41 48.32
C VAL A 32 3.54 40.91 47.93
N ALA A 33 4.77 40.39 47.72
CA ALA A 33 5.92 40.72 46.83
C ALA A 33 7.14 39.79 47.15
N VAL A 34 8.19 39.81 46.31
CA VAL A 34 9.55 39.21 46.48
C VAL A 34 9.63 37.68 46.26
N GLY A 35 10.60 37.10 45.52
CA GLY A 35 11.66 37.68 44.66
C GLY A 35 12.98 36.85 44.62
N PHE A 36 13.90 37.18 43.69
CA PHE A 36 15.28 36.63 43.52
C PHE A 36 15.37 35.14 43.06
N GLU A 37 16.39 34.59 42.37
CA GLU A 37 17.68 34.98 41.73
C GLU A 37 18.05 33.81 40.74
N SER A 38 18.96 33.82 39.74
CA SER A 38 19.98 34.73 39.15
C SER A 38 20.24 34.31 37.65
N GLU A 39 20.71 35.15 36.71
CA GLU A 39 22.11 35.31 36.17
C GLU A 39 22.81 34.05 35.57
N GLU A 40 23.65 34.07 34.50
CA GLU A 40 24.03 35.12 33.50
C GLU A 40 24.81 34.58 32.25
N GLN A 41 24.82 35.36 31.15
CA GLN A 41 25.91 35.67 30.16
C GLN A 41 26.73 34.62 29.31
N LYS A 42 26.64 34.83 27.98
CA LYS A 42 27.70 35.15 26.96
C LYS A 42 28.83 34.18 26.52
N ASN A 43 28.86 33.98 25.19
CA ASN A 43 29.97 34.17 24.19
C ASN A 43 31.35 33.45 24.24
N SER A 44 31.84 33.24 23.01
CA SER A 44 33.24 33.35 22.50
C SER A 44 34.16 32.10 22.41
N GLU A 45 34.22 31.55 21.19
CA GLU A 45 35.39 31.48 20.29
C GLU A 45 36.78 30.88 20.69
N ILE A 46 37.40 30.26 19.66
CA ILE A 46 38.86 30.26 19.32
C ILE A 46 39.82 29.12 19.80
N LYS A 47 40.07 28.19 18.85
CA LYS A 47 41.38 27.61 18.37
C LYS A 47 42.18 26.48 19.09
N HIS A 48 42.56 25.52 18.23
CA HIS A 48 43.88 24.84 18.03
C HIS A 48 44.29 23.50 18.71
N SER A 49 44.37 22.46 17.85
CA SER A 49 45.46 21.46 17.66
C SER A 49 45.86 20.40 18.72
N LEU A 50 45.57 19.13 18.37
CA LEU A 50 46.44 17.92 18.25
C LEU A 50 47.95 17.99 18.64
N PRO A 51 48.65 16.85 18.88
CA PRO A 51 48.25 15.51 19.39
C PRO A 51 49.28 14.87 20.39
N LEU A 52 49.05 13.60 20.84
CA LEU A 52 50.02 12.48 21.08
C LEU A 52 49.32 11.34 21.87
N ASN A 53 49.28 10.07 21.40
CA ASN A 53 50.17 8.92 21.74
C ASN A 53 50.33 8.62 23.26
N ARG A 54 50.33 7.35 23.75
CA ARG A 54 50.55 6.02 23.10
C ARG A 54 50.07 4.86 24.02
N GLY A 55 49.84 3.67 23.47
CA GLY A 55 49.68 2.42 24.26
C GLY A 55 49.62 1.17 23.36
N GLU A 56 50.37 0.11 23.69
CA GLU A 56 50.56 -1.10 22.88
C GLU A 56 50.01 -2.35 23.57
N PHE A 57 49.50 -3.34 22.81
CA PHE A 57 49.54 -4.78 23.15
C PHE A 57 49.44 -5.64 21.88
N THR A 58 49.86 -6.91 21.95
CA THR A 58 50.20 -7.74 20.78
C THR A 58 49.74 -9.21 20.87
N GLU A 59 49.69 -9.87 19.70
CA GLU A 59 49.70 -11.33 19.43
C GLU A 59 48.38 -12.16 19.45
N ARG A 60 47.88 -12.39 18.21
CA ARG A 60 47.74 -13.70 17.52
C ARG A 60 46.64 -14.74 17.87
N VAL A 61 46.00 -15.19 16.76
CA VAL A 61 45.37 -16.52 16.50
C VAL A 61 44.06 -16.77 17.29
N ASN A 62 42.91 -16.89 16.61
CA ASN A 62 42.56 -18.08 15.83
C ASN A 62 41.53 -17.85 14.69
N TYR A 63 41.32 -18.85 13.82
CA TYR A 63 40.25 -18.88 12.81
C TYR A 63 39.02 -19.65 13.32
N SER A 64 37.84 -19.03 13.29
CA SER A 64 36.51 -19.68 13.32
C SER A 64 35.42 -18.63 13.09
N LEU A 65 34.29 -19.01 12.46
CA LEU A 65 33.16 -18.11 12.11
C LEU A 65 33.45 -17.08 11.01
N ILE A 66 34.05 -17.54 9.90
CA ILE A 66 33.60 -17.12 8.57
C ILE A 66 32.57 -18.17 8.14
N GLU A 67 31.28 -17.81 8.06
CA GLU A 67 30.28 -18.41 7.17
C GLU A 67 28.91 -17.73 7.32
N ARG A 68 28.07 -17.80 6.28
CA ARG A 68 26.64 -17.41 6.25
C ARG A 68 26.32 -15.92 6.45
N TRP A 69 26.93 -15.07 5.63
CA TRP A 69 26.31 -13.84 5.15
C TRP A 69 26.36 -13.85 3.60
N ASP A 70 25.50 -14.67 2.98
CA ASP A 70 24.95 -14.45 1.63
C ASP A 70 23.74 -15.39 1.35
N GLU A 71 23.14 -15.23 0.18
CA GLU A 71 21.98 -15.88 -0.44
C GLU A 71 20.55 -15.41 0.00
N ARG A 72 19.67 -15.36 -1.01
CA ARG A 72 18.18 -15.33 -0.93
C ARG A 72 17.53 -14.00 -0.51
N GLN A 73 18.07 -12.91 -1.05
CA GLN A 73 17.23 -11.96 -1.80
C GLN A 73 16.90 -12.60 -3.17
N ALA A 74 15.67 -13.07 -3.38
CA ALA A 74 15.21 -13.66 -4.64
C ALA A 74 13.67 -13.73 -4.67
N ASN A 75 13.07 -13.64 -5.87
CA ASN A 75 11.64 -13.82 -6.17
C ASN A 75 10.73 -12.70 -5.62
N LYS A 76 10.64 -11.57 -6.32
CA LYS A 76 9.84 -10.37 -5.94
C LYS A 76 9.55 -9.40 -7.12
N ALA A 77 8.31 -9.30 -7.60
CA ALA A 77 7.86 -8.09 -8.33
C ALA A 77 7.73 -6.89 -7.39
N SER A 78 7.84 -5.65 -7.88
CA SER A 78 8.01 -4.48 -7.00
C SER A 78 7.21 -3.21 -7.28
N GLU A 79 6.67 -3.00 -8.48
CA GLU A 79 5.99 -1.73 -8.84
C GLU A 79 4.97 -1.95 -9.97
N ILE A 80 3.93 -1.11 -10.06
CA ILE A 80 2.98 -1.10 -11.18
C ILE A 80 2.56 0.32 -11.59
N GLU A 81 2.65 0.61 -12.88
CA GLU A 81 2.22 1.88 -13.48
C GLU A 81 1.21 1.63 -14.62
N ILE A 82 0.23 2.51 -14.78
CA ILE A 82 -0.84 2.42 -15.78
C ILE A 82 -0.83 3.66 -16.67
N SER A 83 -0.90 3.48 -17.99
CA SER A 83 -0.95 4.59 -18.94
C SER A 83 -1.91 4.29 -20.08
N GLY A 84 -3.18 4.66 -19.91
CA GLY A 84 -4.26 4.21 -20.76
C GLY A 84 -4.41 2.70 -20.69
N ASN A 85 -4.67 2.08 -21.84
CA ASN A 85 -4.90 0.64 -21.96
C ASN A 85 -3.63 -0.23 -21.77
N ILE A 86 -2.59 0.27 -21.11
CA ILE A 86 -1.28 -0.36 -20.91
C ILE A 86 -0.92 -0.39 -19.42
N ALA A 87 -0.50 -1.56 -18.93
CA ALA A 87 0.10 -1.72 -17.60
C ALA A 87 1.59 -2.06 -17.72
N PHE A 88 2.42 -1.44 -16.89
CA PHE A 88 3.85 -1.70 -16.74
C PHE A 88 4.07 -2.31 -15.36
N ILE A 89 4.54 -3.55 -15.28
CA ILE A 89 4.74 -4.27 -14.01
C ILE A 89 6.23 -4.61 -13.87
N VAL A 90 6.86 -4.19 -12.77
CA VAL A 90 8.28 -4.53 -12.50
C VAL A 90 8.38 -5.95 -11.96
N ASP A 91 8.99 -6.86 -12.73
CA ASP A 91 9.29 -8.24 -12.29
C ASP A 91 10.73 -8.39 -11.79
N ASP A 92 10.88 -9.15 -10.70
CA ASP A 92 12.12 -9.52 -10.00
C ASP A 92 13.16 -8.39 -9.77
N TYR A 93 12.70 -7.12 -9.72
CA TYR A 93 13.46 -5.86 -9.79
C TYR A 93 14.36 -5.68 -11.04
N LYS A 94 14.16 -6.48 -12.09
CA LYS A 94 15.10 -6.62 -13.24
C LYS A 94 14.49 -6.39 -14.60
N SER A 95 13.16 -6.49 -14.75
CA SER A 95 12.51 -6.17 -16.01
C SER A 95 11.18 -5.46 -15.79
N ILE A 96 10.65 -4.86 -16.86
CA ILE A 96 9.32 -4.24 -16.87
C ILE A 96 8.47 -4.96 -17.90
N ALA A 97 7.55 -5.80 -17.41
CA ALA A 97 6.58 -6.52 -18.21
C ALA A 97 5.45 -5.57 -18.62
N ILE A 98 5.30 -5.35 -19.93
CA ILE A 98 4.33 -4.43 -20.51
C ILE A 98 3.12 -5.24 -20.99
N TYR A 99 1.94 -4.97 -20.42
CA TYR A 99 0.69 -5.68 -20.72
C TYR A 99 -0.34 -4.78 -21.41
N ASN A 100 -1.08 -5.35 -22.35
CA ASN A 100 -2.29 -4.77 -22.90
C ASN A 100 -3.48 -5.11 -21.99
N ILE A 101 -4.14 -4.09 -21.44
CA ILE A 101 -5.31 -4.21 -20.55
C ILE A 101 -6.61 -3.72 -21.21
N SER A 102 -6.62 -3.45 -22.53
CA SER A 102 -7.82 -3.04 -23.29
C SER A 102 -8.97 -4.06 -23.30
N GLN A 103 -8.71 -5.30 -22.89
CA GLN A 103 -9.72 -6.33 -22.67
C GLN A 103 -9.60 -6.80 -21.21
N LYS A 104 -10.52 -6.34 -20.34
CA LYS A 104 -10.46 -6.62 -18.90
C LYS A 104 -10.53 -8.11 -18.54
N GLU A 105 -11.09 -8.94 -19.42
CA GLU A 105 -11.17 -10.40 -19.28
C GLU A 105 -9.95 -11.15 -19.87
N LYS A 106 -9.01 -10.44 -20.54
CA LYS A 106 -7.90 -11.06 -21.27
C LYS A 106 -6.71 -10.10 -21.42
N THR A 107 -5.76 -10.20 -20.50
CA THR A 107 -4.48 -9.48 -20.60
C THR A 107 -3.51 -10.19 -21.55
N ASP A 108 -2.89 -9.44 -22.46
CA ASP A 108 -1.85 -9.93 -23.38
C ASP A 108 -0.53 -9.19 -23.11
N MET A 109 0.53 -9.92 -22.78
CA MET A 109 1.88 -9.35 -22.66
C MET A 109 2.36 -8.87 -24.04
N ILE A 110 2.79 -7.61 -24.13
CA ILE A 110 3.26 -6.94 -25.34
C ILE A 110 4.78 -7.11 -25.48
N TYR A 111 5.51 -6.88 -24.39
CA TYR A 111 6.97 -6.82 -24.35
C TYR A 111 7.45 -6.99 -22.90
N ASP A 112 8.71 -7.37 -22.73
CA ASP A 112 9.40 -7.38 -21.43
C ASP A 112 10.73 -6.64 -21.58
N LEU A 113 10.92 -5.59 -20.78
CA LEU A 113 12.08 -4.69 -20.86
C LEU A 113 13.14 -5.13 -19.86
N GLU A 114 14.02 -6.03 -20.28
CA GLU A 114 15.16 -6.54 -19.47
C GLU A 114 16.23 -5.47 -19.18
N PHE A 115 16.70 -5.40 -17.94
CA PHE A 115 17.85 -4.59 -17.50
C PHE A 115 19.04 -5.48 -17.10
N PRO A 116 20.30 -4.98 -17.11
CA PRO A 116 21.48 -5.77 -16.78
C PRO A 116 21.46 -6.36 -15.36
N GLU A 117 22.00 -7.57 -15.16
CA GLU A 117 21.97 -8.33 -13.89
C GLU A 117 22.48 -7.56 -12.65
N GLU A 118 23.34 -6.56 -12.86
CA GLU A 118 23.93 -5.72 -11.82
C GLU A 118 23.09 -4.49 -11.46
N CYS A 119 21.89 -4.35 -12.03
CA CYS A 119 20.94 -3.28 -11.73
C CYS A 119 19.85 -3.75 -10.73
N SER A 120 19.09 -2.79 -10.22
CA SER A 120 17.75 -3.00 -9.66
C SER A 120 16.88 -1.77 -9.95
N ILE A 121 15.70 -1.99 -10.53
CA ILE A 121 14.65 -0.98 -10.65
C ILE A 121 14.14 -0.64 -9.24
N LYS A 122 13.77 0.62 -9.01
CA LYS A 122 13.10 1.07 -7.77
C LYS A 122 11.64 1.49 -8.02
N GLU A 123 11.47 2.44 -8.93
CA GLU A 123 10.24 3.20 -9.17
C GLU A 123 10.11 3.44 -10.68
N ILE A 124 8.88 3.46 -11.20
CA ILE A 124 8.58 3.74 -12.61
C ILE A 124 7.40 4.71 -12.74
N GLN A 125 7.41 5.55 -13.78
CA GLN A 125 6.28 6.44 -14.09
C GLN A 125 6.16 6.64 -15.61
N ALA A 126 4.95 6.66 -16.14
CA ALA A 126 4.63 6.79 -17.56
C ALA A 126 3.90 8.11 -17.85
N HIS A 127 4.56 9.02 -18.57
CA HIS A 127 4.00 10.34 -18.88
C HIS A 127 4.05 10.63 -20.38
N ASN A 128 2.87 10.73 -21.00
CA ASN A 128 2.69 10.82 -22.46
C ASN A 128 3.34 9.63 -23.19
N GLU A 129 4.25 9.89 -24.13
CA GLU A 129 4.98 8.85 -24.87
C GLU A 129 6.33 8.48 -24.23
N LEU A 130 6.51 8.77 -22.93
CA LEU A 130 7.74 8.48 -22.18
C LEU A 130 7.48 7.61 -20.94
N LEU A 131 8.38 6.65 -20.69
CA LEU A 131 8.50 5.90 -19.45
C LEU A 131 9.80 6.31 -18.74
N PHE A 132 9.70 6.64 -17.47
CA PHE A 132 10.80 7.02 -16.59
C PHE A 132 11.06 5.86 -15.62
N VAL A 133 12.33 5.49 -15.43
CA VAL A 133 12.73 4.33 -14.63
C VAL A 133 13.86 4.71 -13.70
N GLN A 134 13.66 4.59 -12.38
CA GLN A 134 14.73 4.78 -11.39
C GLN A 134 15.53 3.48 -11.23
N ILE A 135 16.84 3.56 -11.42
CA ILE A 135 17.76 2.42 -11.39
C ILE A 135 18.90 2.67 -10.39
N SER A 136 19.22 1.63 -9.61
CA SER A 136 20.44 1.54 -8.80
C SER A 136 21.43 0.55 -9.43
N HIS A 137 22.69 0.96 -9.61
CA HIS A 137 23.76 0.12 -10.21
C HIS A 137 24.73 -0.41 -9.13
N LYS A 138 24.99 -1.72 -9.11
CA LYS A 138 25.82 -2.38 -8.08
C LYS A 138 27.32 -2.06 -8.18
N GLU A 139 27.90 -1.77 -9.35
CA GLU A 139 29.35 -1.51 -9.45
C GLU A 139 29.85 -0.32 -8.59
N LEU A 140 28.95 0.58 -8.19
CA LEU A 140 29.28 1.83 -7.50
C LEU A 140 29.05 1.79 -5.98
N TYR A 141 29.23 0.63 -5.33
CA TYR A 141 29.02 0.37 -3.88
C TYR A 141 29.60 1.37 -2.84
N TYR A 142 30.41 2.36 -3.22
CA TYR A 142 30.92 3.42 -2.35
C TYR A 142 30.28 4.81 -2.57
N THR A 143 29.37 4.95 -3.53
CA THR A 143 28.60 6.17 -3.81
C THR A 143 27.18 5.77 -4.25
N ARG A 144 26.12 6.22 -3.57
CA ARG A 144 24.72 6.00 -4.01
C ARG A 144 24.46 6.75 -5.33
N SER A 145 24.89 6.16 -6.45
CA SER A 145 24.65 6.63 -7.80
C SER A 145 23.34 6.04 -8.30
N GLU A 146 22.34 6.88 -8.44
CA GLU A 146 21.05 6.48 -8.96
C GLU A 146 20.77 7.25 -10.25
N VAL A 147 20.01 6.62 -11.14
CA VAL A 147 19.81 7.12 -12.50
C VAL A 147 18.32 7.07 -12.79
N ILE A 148 17.76 8.18 -13.28
CA ILE A 148 16.50 8.11 -14.03
C ILE A 148 16.87 7.86 -15.48
N GLU A 149 16.51 6.69 -16.00
CA GLU A 149 16.54 6.41 -17.43
C GLU A 149 15.20 6.79 -18.06
N ILE A 150 15.25 7.44 -19.22
CA ILE A 150 14.06 7.96 -19.92
C ILE A 150 13.92 7.19 -21.23
N TYR A 151 12.84 6.42 -21.36
CA TYR A 151 12.50 5.60 -22.51
C TYR A 151 11.35 6.23 -23.30
N ASN A 152 11.48 6.29 -24.62
CA ASN A 152 10.34 6.51 -25.51
C ASN A 152 9.54 5.21 -25.64
N ILE A 153 8.23 5.32 -25.41
CA ILE A 153 7.25 4.21 -25.46
C ILE A 153 6.22 4.38 -26.58
N SER A 154 6.42 5.30 -27.54
CA SER A 154 5.59 5.43 -28.75
C SER A 154 5.51 4.11 -29.56
N ASN A 155 6.46 3.20 -29.33
CA ASN A 155 6.42 1.81 -29.79
C ASN A 155 6.64 0.83 -28.63
N LEU A 156 5.55 0.43 -27.97
CA LEU A 156 5.56 -0.47 -26.81
C LEU A 156 6.23 -1.84 -27.06
N ALA A 157 6.25 -2.32 -28.30
CA ALA A 157 6.92 -3.56 -28.68
C ALA A 157 8.44 -3.40 -28.90
N LYS A 158 8.98 -2.19 -28.70
CA LYS A 158 10.42 -1.89 -28.65
C LYS A 158 10.64 -0.49 -28.03
N PRO A 159 10.59 -0.34 -26.70
CA PRO A 159 10.96 0.91 -26.03
C PRO A 159 12.40 1.31 -26.38
N GLU A 160 12.66 2.61 -26.56
CA GLU A 160 14.00 3.13 -26.90
C GLU A 160 14.46 4.18 -25.88
N MET A 161 15.61 3.96 -25.23
CA MET A 161 16.20 4.93 -24.31
C MET A 161 16.57 6.23 -25.05
N VAL A 162 15.97 7.35 -24.65
CA VAL A 162 16.17 8.68 -25.24
C VAL A 162 17.02 9.61 -24.37
N GLY A 163 17.08 9.39 -23.05
CA GLY A 163 17.82 10.25 -22.13
C GLY A 163 18.10 9.61 -20.77
N MET A 164 18.88 10.31 -19.96
CA MET A 164 19.17 9.94 -18.57
C MET A 164 19.38 11.18 -17.69
N ILE A 165 19.09 11.07 -16.40
CA ILE A 165 19.51 12.01 -15.36
C ILE A 165 20.31 11.23 -14.33
N VAL A 166 21.59 11.58 -14.17
CA VAL A 166 22.48 10.99 -13.15
C VAL A 166 22.55 11.94 -11.96
N ARG A 167 22.08 11.50 -10.80
CA ARG A 167 22.08 12.26 -9.54
C ARG A 167 22.53 11.31 -8.42
N TYR A 168 23.31 11.82 -7.47
CA TYR A 168 23.65 11.06 -6.26
C TYR A 168 22.66 11.43 -5.15
N TYR A 169 22.26 10.45 -4.34
CA TYR A 169 21.38 10.63 -3.18
C TYR A 169 20.01 11.25 -3.55
N PHE A 170 19.09 10.41 -4.03
CA PHE A 170 17.65 10.73 -4.10
C PHE A 170 16.81 9.50 -3.71
N SER A 171 15.62 9.72 -3.13
CA SER A 171 14.71 8.65 -2.69
C SER A 171 13.88 8.12 -3.87
N GLY A 172 13.14 9.02 -4.52
CA GLY A 172 12.28 8.77 -5.69
C GLY A 172 12.13 10.03 -6.58
N PHE A 173 11.19 10.00 -7.52
CA PHE A 173 10.95 11.06 -8.50
C PHE A 173 9.47 11.23 -8.86
N TYR A 174 9.13 12.39 -9.44
CA TYR A 174 7.78 12.68 -9.93
C TYR A 174 7.84 13.49 -11.23
N VAL A 175 6.98 13.19 -12.20
CA VAL A 175 6.89 13.87 -13.50
C VAL A 175 5.51 14.50 -13.67
N ASN A 176 5.48 15.79 -14.02
CA ASN A 176 4.28 16.49 -14.42
C ASN A 176 4.56 17.39 -15.63
N GLY A 177 3.95 17.05 -16.78
CA GLY A 177 4.04 17.80 -18.02
C GLY A 177 5.47 17.87 -18.56
N ASN A 178 6.09 19.05 -18.42
CA ASN A 178 7.45 19.34 -18.88
C ASN A 178 8.46 19.46 -17.72
N LEU A 179 8.08 19.04 -16.51
CA LEU A 179 8.91 19.08 -15.31
C LEU A 179 9.09 17.67 -14.72
N LEU A 180 10.29 17.42 -14.21
CA LEU A 180 10.65 16.24 -13.43
C LEU A 180 11.30 16.70 -12.12
N PHE A 181 10.79 16.19 -11.00
CA PHE A 181 11.19 16.51 -9.65
C PHE A 181 11.98 15.31 -9.10
N LEU A 182 13.19 15.53 -8.58
CA LEU A 182 13.95 14.51 -7.82
C LEU A 182 13.92 14.85 -6.33
N LEU A 183 13.56 13.88 -5.50
CA LEU A 183 13.46 14.02 -4.05
C LEU A 183 14.82 13.68 -3.41
N LEU A 184 15.59 14.68 -3.00
CA LEU A 184 17.00 14.49 -2.60
C LEU A 184 17.16 13.90 -1.18
N ASP A 185 18.11 12.98 -1.08
CA ASP A 185 18.53 12.28 0.14
C ASP A 185 19.79 12.95 0.74
N SER A 186 20.15 12.55 1.96
CA SER A 186 21.34 13.01 2.66
C SER A 186 22.61 12.80 1.81
N PRO A 187 23.48 13.83 1.63
CA PRO A 187 23.58 15.06 2.42
C PRO A 187 22.99 16.30 1.71
N SER A 188 22.00 16.15 0.84
CA SER A 188 21.55 17.22 -0.08
C SER A 188 20.04 17.48 -0.03
N TRP A 189 19.41 17.16 1.11
CA TRP A 189 17.97 17.31 1.42
C TRP A 189 17.27 18.47 0.71
N GLY A 190 16.21 18.14 -0.04
CA GLY A 190 15.48 19.09 -0.87
C GLY A 190 14.95 18.51 -2.17
N ILE A 191 14.59 19.37 -3.12
CA ILE A 191 14.02 18.97 -4.42
C ILE A 191 14.83 19.58 -5.56
N SER A 192 15.28 18.76 -6.53
CA SER A 192 15.82 19.24 -7.80
C SER A 192 14.77 19.21 -8.89
N ILE A 193 14.44 20.38 -9.47
CA ILE A 193 13.44 20.48 -10.55
C ILE A 193 14.14 20.57 -11.90
N TYR A 194 13.86 19.63 -12.80
CA TYR A 194 14.39 19.55 -14.15
C TYR A 194 13.31 19.86 -15.19
N ASN A 195 13.63 20.69 -16.17
CA ASN A 195 12.85 20.85 -17.39
C ASN A 195 13.20 19.73 -18.38
N ILE A 196 12.19 19.03 -18.88
CA ILE A 196 12.30 17.83 -19.75
C ILE A 196 11.71 18.04 -21.16
N VAL A 197 11.54 19.29 -21.61
CA VAL A 197 11.06 19.62 -22.99
C VAL A 197 11.93 19.01 -24.09
N ASP A 198 13.22 18.81 -23.81
CA ASP A 198 14.13 17.97 -24.59
C ASP A 198 14.52 16.79 -23.68
N PRO A 199 13.80 15.65 -23.72
CA PRO A 199 14.05 14.53 -22.79
C PRO A 199 15.42 13.87 -23.01
N ALA A 200 16.07 14.12 -24.14
CA ALA A 200 17.46 13.72 -24.39
C ALA A 200 18.49 14.68 -23.74
N LYS A 201 18.06 15.86 -23.28
CA LYS A 201 18.88 16.84 -22.53
C LYS A 201 18.06 17.54 -21.43
N PRO A 202 17.64 16.82 -20.36
CA PRO A 202 17.01 17.43 -19.20
C PRO A 202 17.88 18.54 -18.60
N LYS A 203 17.26 19.65 -18.16
CA LYS A 203 17.96 20.82 -17.60
C LYS A 203 17.46 21.12 -16.21
N LEU A 204 18.37 21.12 -15.24
CA LEU A 204 18.07 21.66 -13.91
C LEU A 204 17.61 23.12 -14.04
N VAL A 205 16.48 23.44 -13.42
CA VAL A 205 15.87 24.78 -13.36
C VAL A 205 16.19 25.44 -12.03
N VAL A 206 15.97 24.71 -10.93
CA VAL A 206 16.21 25.15 -9.56
C VAL A 206 16.46 23.95 -8.64
N GLU A 207 17.06 24.20 -7.48
CA GLU A 207 17.10 23.28 -6.35
C GLU A 207 16.48 24.00 -5.14
N ILE A 208 15.44 23.39 -4.56
CA ILE A 208 14.83 23.82 -3.29
C ILE A 208 15.61 23.11 -2.20
N THR A 209 16.35 23.83 -1.36
CA THR A 209 17.01 23.28 -0.17
C THR A 209 16.11 23.42 1.04
N THR A 210 15.90 22.34 1.79
CA THR A 210 15.01 22.31 2.95
C THR A 210 15.80 22.49 4.25
N GLU A 211 15.26 23.22 5.23
CA GLU A 211 15.90 23.31 6.56
C GLU A 211 15.70 22.03 7.39
N SER A 212 14.70 21.23 7.03
CA SER A 212 14.51 19.87 7.54
C SER A 212 15.65 18.94 7.07
N TYR A 213 16.21 18.19 8.03
CA TYR A 213 17.26 17.17 7.82
C TYR A 213 16.70 15.78 7.55
N PHE A 214 15.42 15.69 7.21
CA PHE A 214 14.70 14.44 7.02
C PHE A 214 14.32 14.23 5.55
N TYR A 215 13.90 13.01 5.23
CA TYR A 215 13.59 12.62 3.85
C TYR A 215 12.24 13.21 3.46
N ILE A 216 12.14 13.70 2.22
CA ILE A 216 10.84 13.90 1.57
C ILE A 216 10.30 12.52 1.21
N SER A 217 9.09 12.22 1.67
CA SER A 217 8.42 10.94 1.40
C SER A 217 7.56 11.00 0.15
N SER A 218 6.84 12.10 -0.09
CA SER A 218 6.06 12.30 -1.30
C SER A 218 5.83 13.80 -1.59
N ILE A 219 5.38 14.09 -2.80
CA ILE A 219 4.97 15.44 -3.24
C ILE A 219 3.71 15.36 -4.09
N THR A 220 2.91 16.43 -4.09
CA THR A 220 1.82 16.60 -5.05
C THR A 220 1.78 18.03 -5.58
N LEU A 221 1.01 18.27 -6.64
CA LEU A 221 0.92 19.56 -7.34
C LEU A 221 -0.53 19.94 -7.61
N ASP A 222 -0.84 21.23 -7.46
CA ASP A 222 -2.07 21.85 -7.98
C ASP A 222 -1.74 23.23 -8.53
N GLU A 223 -2.22 23.56 -9.73
CA GLU A 223 -2.24 24.91 -10.36
C GLU A 223 -0.98 25.83 -10.30
N GLY A 224 0.16 25.35 -9.80
CA GLY A 224 1.38 26.13 -9.58
C GLY A 224 1.95 26.03 -8.16
N TYR A 225 1.38 25.22 -7.28
CA TYR A 225 1.84 25.00 -5.90
C TYR A 225 2.41 23.61 -5.75
N LEU A 226 3.47 23.52 -4.95
CA LEU A 226 4.21 22.29 -4.67
C LEU A 226 4.09 21.96 -3.19
N TYR A 227 3.25 20.97 -2.94
CA TYR A 227 2.95 20.40 -1.64
C TYR A 227 3.97 19.30 -1.33
N VAL A 228 4.70 19.41 -0.23
CA VAL A 228 5.83 18.54 0.08
C VAL A 228 5.69 17.94 1.47
N ALA A 229 5.73 16.61 1.54
CA ALA A 229 5.65 15.84 2.77
C ALA A 229 7.03 15.34 3.21
N PHE A 230 7.44 15.59 4.46
CA PHE A 230 8.61 14.99 5.10
C PHE A 230 8.28 13.86 6.08
N ILE A 231 9.20 12.91 6.21
CA ILE A 231 9.15 11.84 7.23
C ILE A 231 9.17 12.40 8.67
N SER A 232 9.64 13.63 8.88
CA SER A 232 9.78 14.32 10.18
C SER A 232 8.52 14.90 10.81
N HIS A 233 7.35 14.65 10.23
CA HIS A 233 6.11 15.29 10.67
C HIS A 233 6.17 16.79 10.34
N GLU A 234 6.59 17.07 9.10
CA GLU A 234 6.63 18.41 8.53
C GLU A 234 6.04 18.40 7.12
N PHE A 235 5.45 19.53 6.74
CA PHE A 235 5.09 19.84 5.36
C PHE A 235 5.28 21.32 5.12
N VAL A 236 5.35 21.61 3.83
CA VAL A 236 5.52 22.93 3.28
C VAL A 236 4.76 23.00 1.97
N VAL A 237 4.25 24.19 1.64
CA VAL A 237 3.87 24.49 0.26
C VAL A 237 4.83 25.54 -0.28
N TYR A 238 5.31 25.28 -1.48
CA TYR A 238 6.07 26.24 -2.26
C TYR A 238 5.21 26.77 -3.40
N ASP A 239 5.16 28.10 -3.56
CA ASP A 239 4.74 28.69 -4.83
C ASP A 239 5.79 28.33 -5.87
N ILE A 240 5.39 27.57 -6.89
CA ILE A 240 6.19 27.24 -8.08
C ILE A 240 5.57 27.78 -9.38
N ARG A 241 4.60 28.70 -9.31
CA ARG A 241 4.05 29.45 -10.47
C ARG A 241 5.19 30.09 -11.27
N THR A 242 6.24 30.54 -10.55
CA THR A 242 7.56 30.85 -11.13
C THR A 242 8.61 29.81 -10.70
N VAL A 243 8.63 28.65 -11.37
CA VAL A 243 9.52 27.49 -11.08
C VAL A 243 11.01 27.85 -10.90
N SER A 244 11.52 28.93 -11.49
CA SER A 244 12.91 29.38 -11.31
C SER A 244 13.17 30.17 -10.01
N LYS A 245 12.12 30.46 -9.23
CA LYS A 245 12.13 31.17 -7.95
C LYS A 245 11.03 30.60 -7.04
N PRO A 246 11.13 29.33 -6.63
CA PRO A 246 10.22 28.78 -5.64
C PRO A 246 10.39 29.53 -4.31
N PHE A 247 9.30 29.74 -3.58
CA PHE A 247 9.38 30.33 -2.24
C PHE A 247 8.41 29.64 -1.29
N LEU A 248 8.80 29.57 -0.01
CA LEU A 248 8.09 28.90 1.07
C LEU A 248 6.91 29.76 1.56
N LEU A 249 5.69 29.32 1.28
CA LEU A 249 4.46 29.99 1.74
C LEU A 249 4.37 29.85 3.28
N PHE A 250 4.54 28.62 3.77
CA PHE A 250 4.86 28.30 5.16
C PHE A 250 5.63 26.99 5.28
N GLN A 251 5.98 26.70 6.53
CA GLN A 251 6.26 25.39 7.06
C GLN A 251 5.44 25.18 8.33
N VAL A 252 5.12 23.93 8.65
CA VAL A 252 4.60 23.62 9.98
C VAL A 252 4.89 22.20 10.46
N VAL A 253 4.66 22.06 11.76
CA VAL A 253 4.57 20.84 12.57
C VAL A 253 3.20 20.86 13.27
N ALA A 254 2.15 20.95 12.47
CA ALA A 254 1.19 19.88 12.21
C ALA A 254 0.39 19.23 13.42
N PRO A 255 -0.58 18.33 13.14
CA PRO A 255 -1.26 17.33 14.06
C PRO A 255 -1.18 15.71 14.31
N PHE A 256 -0.51 14.55 13.94
CA PHE A 256 0.64 13.75 13.24
C PHE A 256 2.19 13.48 13.63
N GLN A 257 2.75 13.52 14.88
CA GLN A 257 4.13 13.09 15.34
C GLN A 257 4.69 11.67 14.98
N SER A 258 4.33 11.04 13.86
CA SER A 258 5.10 9.96 13.24
C SER A 258 5.00 10.01 11.70
N GLU A 259 5.71 9.15 10.98
CA GLU A 259 6.19 9.45 9.62
C GLU A 259 5.08 9.73 8.56
N ILE A 260 5.28 10.71 7.66
CA ILE A 260 4.47 10.82 6.42
C ILE A 260 4.97 9.79 5.42
N ASN A 261 4.06 9.05 4.78
CA ASN A 261 4.40 8.20 3.63
C ASN A 261 4.00 8.80 2.28
N ASN A 262 2.86 9.49 2.18
CA ASN A 262 2.32 9.93 0.90
C ASN A 262 1.44 11.19 0.98
N ILE A 263 1.20 11.85 -0.15
CA ILE A 263 0.33 13.02 -0.30
C ILE A 263 -0.32 13.07 -1.71
N GLN A 264 -1.62 13.37 -1.84
CA GLN A 264 -2.33 13.38 -3.14
C GLN A 264 -3.43 14.44 -3.27
N LYS A 265 -3.37 15.31 -4.29
CA LYS A 265 -4.39 16.33 -4.60
C LYS A 265 -5.58 15.78 -5.42
N VAL A 266 -6.80 16.16 -5.04
CA VAL A 266 -8.08 15.60 -5.54
C VAL A 266 -9.21 16.63 -5.44
N ASN A 267 -9.83 17.10 -6.54
CA ASN A 267 -10.89 18.14 -6.46
C ASN A 267 -10.41 19.38 -5.67
N ASP A 268 -11.29 19.99 -4.87
CA ASP A 268 -10.93 20.92 -3.79
C ASP A 268 -10.56 20.14 -2.52
N ARG A 269 -9.72 19.09 -2.61
CA ARG A 269 -9.20 18.21 -1.53
C ARG A 269 -7.76 17.73 -1.83
N LEU A 270 -6.97 17.23 -0.86
CA LEU A 270 -5.51 16.97 -0.97
C LEU A 270 -4.91 16.13 0.21
N TYR A 271 -4.96 14.83 0.11
CA TYR A 271 -4.88 13.86 1.20
C TYR A 271 -3.43 13.58 1.62
N LEU A 272 -3.04 13.75 2.89
CA LEU A 272 -1.74 13.37 3.43
C LEU A 272 -1.82 12.10 4.25
N LEU A 273 -1.12 11.07 3.79
CA LEU A 273 -1.19 9.75 4.41
C LEU A 273 0.15 9.38 5.03
N GLY A 274 0.11 9.25 6.34
CA GLY A 274 1.14 8.70 7.16
C GLY A 274 1.54 7.29 6.76
N THR A 275 2.72 6.93 7.25
CA THR A 275 2.87 5.65 7.93
C THR A 275 1.65 5.45 8.80
N GLU A 276 1.36 6.43 9.66
CA GLU A 276 0.37 6.21 10.71
C GLU A 276 -0.97 6.96 10.33
N HIS A 277 -1.18 8.25 10.61
CA HIS A 277 -2.39 9.09 10.32
C HIS A 277 -2.80 9.27 8.84
N LEU A 278 -4.00 9.80 8.56
CA LEU A 278 -4.52 10.20 7.24
C LEU A 278 -5.15 11.60 7.33
N ALA A 279 -4.85 12.56 6.47
CA ALA A 279 -5.64 13.78 6.45
C ALA A 279 -5.92 14.28 5.05
N ILE A 280 -7.15 13.98 4.64
CA ILE A 280 -7.83 14.47 3.44
C ILE A 280 -7.85 16.01 3.42
N PHE A 281 -6.84 16.68 2.81
CA PHE A 281 -6.99 18.14 2.69
C PHE A 281 -8.37 18.40 2.03
N SER A 282 -9.03 19.52 2.27
CA SER A 282 -10.17 20.05 1.51
C SER A 282 -9.86 21.36 0.76
N ALA A 283 -8.63 21.45 0.20
CA ALA A 283 -8.04 22.28 -0.89
C ALA A 283 -8.95 23.30 -1.59
N LYS A 284 -9.61 24.12 -0.78
CA LYS A 284 -10.44 25.29 -1.02
C LYS A 284 -9.68 26.59 -0.86
N ASN A 285 -8.52 26.61 -0.22
CA ASN A 285 -7.36 27.44 -0.54
C ASN A 285 -6.45 26.60 -1.47
N ARG A 286 -5.25 27.08 -1.84
CA ARG A 286 -4.19 26.23 -2.44
C ARG A 286 -2.84 26.42 -1.80
N GLU A 287 -2.62 27.61 -1.29
CA GLU A 287 -1.33 28.02 -0.77
C GLU A 287 -1.50 28.42 0.70
N LYS A 288 -2.74 28.52 1.23
CA LYS A 288 -3.09 28.70 2.64
C LYS A 288 -3.79 27.49 3.26
N PRO A 289 -3.05 26.39 3.49
CA PRO A 289 -3.56 25.36 4.36
C PRO A 289 -4.18 25.68 5.76
N LYS A 290 -5.53 25.72 5.84
CA LYS A 290 -6.44 25.29 6.96
C LYS A 290 -7.11 23.85 7.09
N LEU A 291 -7.31 23.29 8.29
CA LEU A 291 -7.71 21.89 8.66
C LEU A 291 -9.28 21.50 8.47
N ILE A 292 -9.77 20.20 8.46
CA ILE A 292 -11.20 19.63 8.18
C ILE A 292 -11.96 18.47 9.00
N ALA A 293 -11.44 17.29 9.44
CA ALA A 293 -11.87 16.43 10.59
C ALA A 293 -10.85 15.31 10.99
N SER A 294 -10.75 14.80 12.23
CA SER A 294 -9.56 13.99 12.65
C SER A 294 -9.97 12.72 13.36
N TYR A 295 -9.30 11.60 13.02
CA TYR A 295 -9.74 10.24 13.33
C TYR A 295 -8.63 9.34 13.79
N ASP A 296 -8.97 8.05 13.87
CA ASP A 296 -7.98 7.06 14.04
C ASP A 296 -7.84 5.95 12.95
N MET A 297 -6.62 5.42 12.86
CA MET A 297 -6.16 4.19 12.28
C MET A 297 -5.50 3.26 13.35
N VAL A 298 -5.53 3.52 14.67
CA VAL A 298 -5.69 2.52 15.77
C VAL A 298 -7.18 2.33 16.07
N GLU A 299 -8.05 3.27 15.66
CA GLU A 299 -9.49 3.33 15.96
C GLU A 299 -10.34 4.00 14.79
N MET A 300 -10.77 3.23 13.78
CA MET A 300 -11.12 3.56 12.37
C MET A 300 -11.87 2.39 11.72
N LEU A 301 -11.23 1.83 10.72
CA LEU A 301 -11.60 0.61 10.01
C LEU A 301 -11.21 -0.58 10.96
N PRO A 302 -11.20 -1.86 10.54
CA PRO A 302 -10.82 -3.11 11.27
C PRO A 302 -9.86 -3.23 12.55
N ASP A 303 -8.87 -4.17 12.74
CA ASP A 303 -8.09 -4.52 14.03
C ASP A 303 -7.67 -3.24 14.81
N THR A 304 -7.14 -3.16 16.07
CA THR A 304 -6.80 -1.85 16.76
C THR A 304 -5.30 -1.40 17.04
N ARG A 305 -4.45 -1.10 16.00
CA ARG A 305 -3.00 -0.69 15.84
C ARG A 305 -2.31 -0.21 14.44
N LEU A 306 -2.79 0.32 13.28
CA LEU A 306 -2.38 0.17 11.80
C LEU A 306 -1.02 0.67 11.22
N MET A 307 -0.92 0.96 9.90
CA MET A 307 0.00 1.77 9.06
C MET A 307 -0.36 1.64 7.56
N VAL A 308 -0.50 2.74 6.83
CA VAL A 308 -0.73 2.67 5.38
C VAL A 308 0.57 2.49 4.58
N LYS A 309 0.46 1.92 3.38
CA LYS A 309 1.54 1.66 2.42
C LYS A 309 1.32 2.37 1.09
N GLN A 310 0.08 2.45 0.62
CA GLN A 310 -0.33 3.18 -0.58
C GLN A 310 -1.78 3.63 -0.43
N PHE A 311 -2.23 4.62 -1.19
CA PHE A 311 -3.66 4.92 -1.34
C PHE A 311 -3.97 5.49 -2.71
N PHE A 312 -5.26 5.54 -3.06
CA PHE A 312 -5.79 6.33 -4.18
C PHE A 312 -7.13 6.95 -3.82
N THR A 313 -7.52 7.99 -4.55
CA THR A 313 -8.82 8.64 -4.39
C THR A 313 -9.64 8.55 -5.67
N TRP A 314 -10.94 8.28 -5.56
CA TRP A 314 -11.84 8.19 -6.69
C TRP A 314 -13.21 8.81 -6.35
N GLU A 315 -13.60 9.88 -7.06
CA GLU A 315 -14.81 10.65 -6.78
C GLU A 315 -14.93 11.08 -5.31
N ASN A 316 -15.86 10.48 -4.55
CA ASN A 316 -16.04 10.67 -3.11
C ASN A 316 -15.62 9.42 -2.31
N SER A 317 -14.67 8.65 -2.83
CA SER A 317 -14.12 7.46 -2.16
C SER A 317 -12.62 7.52 -2.02
N LEU A 318 -12.12 7.08 -0.86
CA LEU A 318 -10.69 6.91 -0.58
C LEU A 318 -10.36 5.43 -0.44
N ILE A 319 -9.35 4.99 -1.17
CA ILE A 319 -8.94 3.60 -1.31
C ILE A 319 -7.60 3.40 -0.59
N VAL A 320 -7.61 2.72 0.57
CA VAL A 320 -6.44 2.67 1.49
C VAL A 320 -5.81 1.27 1.46
N PHE A 321 -4.51 1.17 1.14
CA PHE A 321 -3.75 -0.09 1.11
C PHE A 321 -2.72 -0.16 2.23
N SER A 322 -2.88 -1.13 3.11
CA SER A 322 -2.20 -1.20 4.41
C SER A 322 -1.77 -2.67 4.68
N ARG A 323 -1.01 -3.00 5.73
CA ARG A 323 -0.40 -4.36 5.86
C ARG A 323 0.13 -4.71 7.28
N PRO A 324 -0.53 -5.51 8.14
CA PRO A 324 -0.35 -5.34 9.58
C PRO A 324 1.05 -5.72 10.16
N TYR A 325 1.55 -5.19 11.32
CA TYR A 325 3.01 -5.14 11.69
C TYR A 325 3.61 -6.51 11.60
N PHE A 326 2.93 -7.39 12.31
CA PHE A 326 3.30 -8.76 12.47
C PHE A 326 2.85 -9.54 11.21
N HIS A 327 1.70 -9.17 10.60
CA HIS A 327 1.03 -9.76 9.44
C HIS A 327 1.78 -9.69 8.10
N SER A 328 1.43 -10.58 7.16
CA SER A 328 1.97 -10.61 5.79
C SER A 328 0.87 -10.74 4.72
N TYR A 329 0.00 -9.74 4.70
CA TYR A 329 -1.08 -9.51 3.71
C TYR A 329 -1.34 -8.01 3.54
N ILE A 330 -2.19 -7.64 2.57
CA ILE A 330 -2.75 -6.28 2.43
C ILE A 330 -4.28 -6.37 2.47
N GLN A 331 -4.96 -5.47 3.19
CA GLN A 331 -6.32 -5.07 2.81
C GLN A 331 -6.31 -3.78 2.03
N THR A 332 -7.35 -3.68 1.21
CA THR A 332 -7.85 -2.46 0.59
C THR A 332 -9.14 -2.06 1.29
N PHE A 333 -9.22 -0.86 1.83
CA PHE A 333 -10.49 -0.26 2.23
C PHE A 333 -11.05 0.68 1.20
N ILE A 334 -12.37 0.88 1.23
CA ILE A 334 -13.06 1.93 0.50
C ILE A 334 -13.86 2.77 1.50
N LEU A 335 -13.40 3.99 1.73
CA LEU A 335 -13.96 4.99 2.64
C LEU A 335 -14.88 5.96 1.90
N ASP A 336 -16.09 6.24 2.41
CA ASP A 336 -16.95 7.35 1.96
C ASP A 336 -16.40 8.66 2.49
N VAL A 337 -15.82 9.47 1.60
CA VAL A 337 -15.26 10.79 1.92
C VAL A 337 -16.18 11.93 1.49
N SER A 338 -17.45 11.67 1.17
CA SER A 338 -18.40 12.72 0.79
C SER A 338 -18.62 13.76 1.90
N ASP A 339 -18.86 13.29 3.13
CA ASP A 339 -18.86 14.09 4.34
C ASP A 339 -17.53 13.88 5.08
N PRO A 340 -16.59 14.84 5.02
CA PRO A 340 -15.28 14.69 5.63
C PRO A 340 -15.31 14.99 7.13
N LEU A 341 -16.48 15.29 7.71
CA LEU A 341 -16.75 15.26 9.16
C LEU A 341 -17.46 13.96 9.57
N ASN A 342 -17.71 13.02 8.65
CA ASN A 342 -18.35 11.74 8.93
C ASN A 342 -17.90 10.63 7.94
N LEU A 343 -16.61 10.27 7.82
CA LEU A 343 -16.22 9.09 7.01
C LEU A 343 -16.93 7.83 7.49
N LYS A 344 -17.11 6.89 6.56
CA LYS A 344 -17.66 5.56 6.82
C LYS A 344 -16.92 4.56 5.95
N VAL A 345 -16.67 3.37 6.47
CA VAL A 345 -16.28 2.23 5.63
C VAL A 345 -17.46 1.91 4.70
N ILE A 346 -17.30 2.10 3.39
CA ILE A 346 -18.27 1.62 2.39
C ILE A 346 -18.05 0.13 2.18
N ASN A 347 -16.78 -0.27 2.06
CA ASN A 347 -16.41 -1.64 1.76
C ASN A 347 -15.01 -2.00 2.26
N GLU A 348 -14.85 -3.30 2.40
CA GLU A 348 -13.80 -3.99 3.11
C GLU A 348 -13.52 -5.27 2.29
N MET A 349 -12.29 -5.40 1.79
CA MET A 349 -11.98 -6.34 0.72
C MET A 349 -11.54 -7.73 1.17
N ASP A 350 -11.89 -8.73 0.37
CA ASP A 350 -11.51 -10.13 0.56
C ASP A 350 -9.99 -10.41 0.44
N PRO A 351 -9.45 -11.41 1.15
CA PRO A 351 -8.00 -11.54 1.40
C PRO A 351 -6.97 -11.78 0.30
N LEU A 352 -5.91 -10.96 0.36
CA LEU A 352 -4.64 -11.11 -0.36
C LEU A 352 -3.50 -11.58 0.56
N VAL A 353 -3.68 -12.75 1.15
CA VAL A 353 -2.77 -13.32 2.14
C VAL A 353 -1.65 -14.16 1.52
N VAL A 354 -0.43 -14.08 2.06
CA VAL A 354 0.78 -14.68 1.48
C VAL A 354 1.68 -15.35 2.54
N HIS A 355 1.72 -16.69 2.59
CA HIS A 355 2.60 -17.47 3.50
C HIS A 355 4.05 -17.53 3.01
N ILE A 356 4.63 -16.37 2.75
CA ILE A 356 6.01 -16.20 2.32
C ILE A 356 6.61 -15.15 3.26
N ARG A 357 7.72 -15.48 3.93
CA ARG A 357 8.30 -14.68 5.03
C ARG A 357 8.95 -13.35 4.59
N LYS A 358 8.61 -12.85 3.40
CA LYS A 358 9.02 -11.57 2.80
C LYS A 358 7.87 -11.08 1.91
N PHE A 359 7.49 -9.81 2.08
CA PHE A 359 6.24 -9.27 1.56
C PHE A 359 6.46 -8.16 0.52
N ASN A 360 5.74 -8.22 -0.61
CA ASN A 360 5.68 -7.22 -1.68
C ASN A 360 4.26 -7.15 -2.26
N PHE A 361 3.75 -5.94 -2.45
CA PHE A 361 2.48 -5.57 -3.09
C PHE A 361 2.73 -4.29 -3.89
N ALA A 362 1.98 -4.08 -4.97
CA ALA A 362 1.83 -2.77 -5.61
C ALA A 362 0.42 -2.63 -6.20
N ALA A 363 -0.11 -1.42 -6.27
CA ALA A 363 -1.38 -1.12 -6.92
C ALA A 363 -1.31 0.13 -7.79
N ALA A 364 -2.29 0.25 -8.70
CA ALA A 364 -2.53 1.43 -9.51
C ALA A 364 -4.03 1.63 -9.79
N LEU A 365 -4.46 2.88 -9.84
CA LEU A 365 -5.83 3.29 -10.20
C LEU A 365 -5.82 4.03 -11.53
N GLU A 366 -6.64 3.58 -12.50
CA GLU A 366 -6.98 4.38 -13.68
C GLU A 366 -8.49 4.57 -13.81
N ALA A 367 -8.93 5.83 -13.80
CA ALA A 367 -10.34 6.22 -13.77
C ALA A 367 -11.08 5.44 -12.65
N SER A 368 -12.06 4.59 -12.99
CA SER A 368 -12.80 3.75 -12.05
C SER A 368 -12.36 2.28 -12.02
N THR A 369 -11.12 1.98 -12.44
CA THR A 369 -10.56 0.62 -12.50
C THR A 369 -9.30 0.51 -11.66
N LEU A 370 -9.34 -0.38 -10.66
CA LEU A 370 -8.24 -0.61 -9.74
C LEU A 370 -7.52 -1.92 -10.10
N PHE A 371 -6.19 -1.89 -10.10
CA PHE A 371 -5.32 -3.01 -10.43
C PHE A 371 -4.42 -3.32 -9.24
N LEU A 372 -4.51 -4.53 -8.69
CA LEU A 372 -3.73 -4.98 -7.54
C LEU A 372 -2.80 -6.12 -7.94
N THR A 373 -1.50 -6.02 -7.60
CA THR A 373 -0.53 -7.11 -7.80
C THR A 373 0.17 -7.53 -6.50
N VAL A 374 0.25 -8.85 -6.28
CA VAL A 374 0.82 -9.45 -5.07
C VAL A 374 1.85 -10.51 -5.44
N GLY A 375 3.07 -10.34 -4.94
CA GLY A 375 4.19 -11.26 -5.17
C GLY A 375 4.67 -11.39 -6.63
N GLY A 376 4.04 -10.70 -7.59
CA GLY A 376 4.36 -10.75 -9.03
C GLY A 376 3.59 -11.77 -9.85
N SER A 377 2.92 -12.73 -9.21
CA SER A 377 2.22 -13.84 -9.88
C SER A 377 0.70 -13.76 -9.80
N ILE A 378 0.16 -12.78 -9.07
CA ILE A 378 -1.28 -12.56 -8.87
C ILE A 378 -1.58 -11.13 -9.29
N LEU A 379 -2.42 -10.98 -10.32
CA LEU A 379 -3.03 -9.71 -10.71
C LEU A 379 -4.55 -9.85 -10.55
N GLN A 380 -5.15 -8.99 -9.73
CA GLN A 380 -6.60 -8.88 -9.59
C GLN A 380 -7.05 -7.50 -10.07
N ILE A 381 -8.21 -7.46 -10.72
CA ILE A 381 -8.77 -6.26 -11.36
C ILE A 381 -10.16 -6.02 -10.77
N TYR A 382 -10.45 -4.78 -10.41
CA TYR A 382 -11.70 -4.37 -9.76
C TYR A 382 -12.30 -3.17 -10.47
N THR A 383 -13.58 -2.89 -10.21
CA THR A 383 -14.29 -1.74 -10.79
C THR A 383 -15.09 -1.00 -9.73
N LEU A 384 -14.80 0.30 -9.58
CA LEU A 384 -15.38 1.17 -8.55
C LEU A 384 -16.81 1.62 -8.88
N SER A 385 -17.39 1.10 -9.98
CA SER A 385 -18.76 1.43 -10.42
C SER A 385 -19.87 0.93 -9.49
N ASP A 386 -19.54 0.05 -8.55
CA ASP A 386 -20.42 -0.39 -7.45
C ASP A 386 -19.52 -0.60 -6.22
N PRO A 387 -19.25 0.46 -5.42
CA PRO A 387 -18.35 0.35 -4.28
C PRO A 387 -18.96 -0.48 -3.14
N GLU A 388 -20.28 -0.73 -3.11
CA GLU A 388 -20.92 -1.63 -2.14
C GLU A 388 -20.70 -3.11 -2.51
N ASN A 389 -20.48 -3.45 -3.78
CA ASN A 389 -20.28 -4.83 -4.28
C ASN A 389 -18.93 -4.99 -5.00
N PHE A 390 -17.83 -4.65 -4.33
CA PHE A 390 -16.49 -4.55 -4.92
C PHE A 390 -15.78 -5.90 -5.16
N LEU A 391 -16.44 -6.81 -5.89
CA LEU A 391 -15.88 -8.11 -6.26
C LEU A 391 -14.81 -8.00 -7.35
N PRO A 392 -13.78 -8.88 -7.34
CA PRO A 392 -12.80 -8.95 -8.41
C PRO A 392 -13.48 -9.41 -9.71
N ILE A 393 -13.21 -8.70 -10.80
CA ILE A 393 -13.62 -9.11 -12.15
C ILE A 393 -12.64 -10.11 -12.81
N ALA A 394 -11.56 -10.52 -12.12
CA ALA A 394 -10.64 -11.65 -12.45
C ALA A 394 -9.80 -12.18 -11.24
N GLY A 395 -9.54 -13.52 -11.10
CA GLY A 395 -8.82 -14.25 -9.98
C GLY A 395 -8.75 -15.83 -10.13
N ILE A 396 -8.28 -16.67 -9.14
CA ILE A 396 -8.13 -18.21 -9.17
C ILE A 396 -7.96 -18.96 -7.77
N THR A 397 -8.54 -20.17 -7.45
CA THR A 397 -8.35 -20.96 -6.14
C THR A 397 -8.59 -22.56 -6.07
N GLU A 398 -8.06 -23.38 -5.09
CA GLU A 398 -8.27 -24.88 -4.82
C GLU A 398 -7.63 -25.62 -3.52
N PRO A 399 -8.22 -26.70 -2.84
CA PRO A 399 -7.81 -27.30 -1.49
C PRO A 399 -7.59 -28.87 -1.17
N LYS A 400 -7.44 -29.28 0.15
CA LYS A 400 -6.84 -30.47 0.93
C LYS A 400 -7.16 -31.99 0.72
N MET A 401 -6.16 -32.93 0.57
CA MET A 401 -6.28 -34.45 0.51
C MET A 401 -4.98 -35.27 0.87
N THR A 402 -4.93 -36.63 0.79
CA THR A 402 -3.74 -37.43 1.27
C THR A 402 -3.15 -38.56 0.40
N LYS A 403 -3.90 -39.24 -0.47
CA LYS A 403 -3.39 -40.33 -1.34
C LYS A 403 -4.31 -40.51 -2.54
N PHE A 404 -3.81 -40.96 -3.69
CA PHE A 404 -4.62 -41.17 -4.89
C PHE A 404 -4.07 -42.28 -5.79
N ASP A 405 -4.91 -42.75 -6.72
CA ASP A 405 -4.55 -43.58 -7.87
C ASP A 405 -5.56 -43.30 -9.02
N PHE A 406 -5.18 -43.61 -10.26
CA PHE A 406 -5.92 -43.22 -11.46
C PHE A 406 -6.01 -44.33 -12.51
N LYS A 407 -7.06 -44.28 -13.33
CA LYS A 407 -7.20 -45.19 -14.48
C LYS A 407 -7.88 -44.49 -15.65
N GLY A 408 -7.10 -44.19 -16.68
CA GLY A 408 -7.56 -43.34 -17.79
C GLY A 408 -7.81 -41.92 -17.28
N GLU A 409 -8.96 -41.35 -17.61
CA GLU A 409 -9.36 -39.97 -17.27
C GLU A 409 -10.00 -39.85 -15.86
N ILE A 410 -10.02 -40.93 -15.09
CA ILE A 410 -10.65 -41.00 -13.76
C ILE A 410 -9.56 -41.09 -12.69
N VAL A 411 -9.61 -40.20 -11.70
CA VAL A 411 -8.77 -40.25 -10.49
C VAL A 411 -9.63 -40.57 -9.27
N VAL A 412 -9.15 -41.52 -8.45
CA VAL A 412 -9.68 -41.85 -7.13
C VAL A 412 -8.78 -41.19 -6.09
N VAL A 413 -9.35 -40.30 -5.29
CA VAL A 413 -8.61 -39.65 -4.21
C VAL A 413 -9.13 -40.15 -2.86
N CYS A 414 -8.24 -40.65 -2.03
CA CYS A 414 -8.44 -40.80 -0.60
C CYS A 414 -8.57 -39.40 0.02
N ASP A 415 -9.81 -39.01 0.27
CA ASP A 415 -10.12 -38.04 1.30
C ASP A 415 -10.05 -38.81 2.63
N SER A 416 -8.96 -38.59 3.37
CA SER A 416 -8.59 -39.32 4.59
C SER A 416 -9.69 -39.37 5.66
N TYR A 417 -10.73 -38.55 5.56
CA TYR A 417 -11.88 -38.53 6.49
C TYR A 417 -13.24 -38.77 5.81
N ASN A 418 -13.43 -38.43 4.54
CA ASN A 418 -14.71 -38.61 3.82
C ASN A 418 -14.79 -39.92 3.00
N GLY A 419 -13.70 -40.68 2.90
CA GLY A 419 -13.62 -41.92 2.11
C GLY A 419 -13.02 -41.67 0.74
N LEU A 420 -13.70 -42.09 -0.33
CA LEU A 420 -13.17 -41.91 -1.70
C LEU A 420 -13.95 -40.84 -2.46
N LYS A 421 -13.24 -39.84 -2.96
CA LYS A 421 -13.74 -38.89 -3.97
C LYS A 421 -13.31 -39.39 -5.35
N LEU A 422 -14.24 -39.40 -6.30
CA LEU A 422 -13.98 -39.77 -7.68
C LEU A 422 -14.13 -38.51 -8.55
N PHE A 423 -13.07 -38.11 -9.24
CA PHE A 423 -13.07 -36.98 -10.16
C PHE A 423 -12.81 -37.44 -11.58
N ASN A 424 -13.36 -36.70 -12.54
CA ASN A 424 -12.98 -36.76 -13.94
C ASN A 424 -12.01 -35.62 -14.24
N PHE A 425 -10.99 -35.90 -15.05
CA PHE A 425 -10.08 -34.89 -15.60
C PHE A 425 -10.02 -34.95 -17.14
N SER A 426 -11.07 -35.46 -17.82
CA SER A 426 -11.23 -35.34 -19.29
C SER A 426 -11.19 -33.89 -19.81
N GLN A 427 -11.37 -32.88 -18.95
CA GLN A 427 -11.26 -31.46 -19.29
C GLN A 427 -10.12 -30.80 -18.50
N PRO A 428 -9.40 -29.82 -19.07
CA PRO A 428 -8.06 -29.47 -18.56
C PRO A 428 -8.07 -28.55 -17.33
N GLU A 429 -9.13 -27.79 -17.08
CA GLU A 429 -9.07 -26.67 -16.12
C GLU A 429 -9.91 -26.88 -14.85
N GLU A 430 -10.74 -27.92 -14.78
CA GLU A 430 -11.59 -28.23 -13.61
C GLU A 430 -11.60 -29.72 -13.27
N LEU A 431 -11.55 -30.03 -11.96
CA LEU A 431 -11.78 -31.38 -11.43
C LEU A 431 -13.28 -31.67 -11.29
N ILE A 432 -13.89 -32.18 -12.36
CA ILE A 432 -15.33 -32.50 -12.36
C ILE A 432 -15.60 -33.71 -11.46
N LEU A 433 -16.18 -33.45 -10.28
CA LEU A 433 -16.57 -34.50 -9.34
C LEU A 433 -17.61 -35.46 -9.95
N LEU A 434 -17.22 -36.72 -10.14
CA LEU A 434 -18.10 -37.79 -10.61
C LEU A 434 -18.93 -38.41 -9.49
N SER A 435 -18.32 -38.74 -8.35
CA SER A 435 -19.00 -39.43 -7.25
C SER A 435 -18.21 -39.36 -5.94
N LYS A 436 -18.86 -39.76 -4.83
CA LYS A 436 -18.27 -39.80 -3.48
C LYS A 436 -18.72 -41.06 -2.75
N LEU A 437 -17.81 -41.99 -2.45
CA LEU A 437 -18.09 -43.16 -1.62
C LEU A 437 -17.79 -42.84 -0.15
N LYS A 438 -18.81 -42.35 0.56
CA LYS A 438 -18.75 -42.21 2.02
C LYS A 438 -19.03 -43.57 2.68
N ASN A 439 -18.00 -44.20 3.23
CA ASN A 439 -18.09 -45.51 3.90
C ASN A 439 -17.65 -45.48 5.39
N GLY A 440 -17.40 -44.29 5.96
CA GLY A 440 -17.01 -44.13 7.36
C GLY A 440 -15.64 -44.73 7.72
N LYS A 441 -14.75 -44.88 6.74
CA LYS A 441 -13.40 -45.43 6.93
C LYS A 441 -12.35 -44.43 6.41
N SER A 442 -11.25 -44.29 7.15
CA SER A 442 -10.06 -43.58 6.69
C SER A 442 -9.24 -44.54 5.84
N PHE A 443 -9.38 -44.45 4.51
CA PHE A 443 -8.58 -45.26 3.60
C PHE A 443 -7.14 -44.74 3.61
N GLN A 444 -6.21 -45.60 4.01
CA GLN A 444 -4.77 -45.29 4.08
C GLN A 444 -4.16 -45.30 2.67
N ASP A 445 -4.65 -46.20 1.82
CA ASP A 445 -4.20 -46.37 0.45
C ASP A 445 -5.32 -46.93 -0.45
N VAL A 446 -5.23 -46.63 -1.75
CA VAL A 446 -6.22 -46.97 -2.78
C VAL A 446 -5.54 -47.31 -4.10
N VAL A 447 -6.06 -48.33 -4.79
CA VAL A 447 -5.65 -48.72 -6.14
C VAL A 447 -6.89 -48.98 -7.00
N ILE A 448 -6.89 -48.55 -8.26
CA ILE A 448 -7.97 -48.73 -9.24
C ILE A 448 -7.49 -49.54 -10.45
N ASN A 449 -8.18 -50.64 -10.75
CA ASN A 449 -7.98 -51.39 -11.99
C ASN A 449 -9.23 -51.40 -12.86
N ASP A 450 -9.09 -50.82 -14.05
CA ASP A 450 -10.14 -50.56 -15.05
C ASP A 450 -11.34 -49.78 -14.49
N ARG A 451 -12.27 -50.47 -13.80
CA ARG A 451 -13.41 -49.87 -13.09
C ARG A 451 -13.70 -50.57 -11.76
N ILE A 452 -12.68 -51.14 -11.12
CA ILE A 452 -12.74 -51.79 -9.81
C ILE A 452 -11.73 -51.11 -8.90
N ILE A 453 -12.18 -50.61 -7.75
CA ILE A 453 -11.37 -49.89 -6.77
C ILE A 453 -11.12 -50.80 -5.57
N PHE A 454 -9.88 -50.84 -5.11
CA PHE A 454 -9.38 -51.63 -3.99
C PHE A 454 -8.79 -50.65 -2.97
N ALA A 455 -9.23 -50.66 -1.71
CA ALA A 455 -8.75 -49.70 -0.70
C ALA A 455 -8.59 -50.34 0.68
N VAL A 456 -7.58 -49.92 1.45
CA VAL A 456 -7.28 -50.44 2.80
C VAL A 456 -7.51 -49.41 3.90
N ASP A 457 -8.01 -49.89 5.03
CA ASP A 457 -8.50 -49.06 6.15
C ASP A 457 -7.78 -49.31 7.49
N GLY A 458 -6.62 -49.96 7.48
CA GLY A 458 -5.91 -50.39 8.70
C GLY A 458 -6.31 -51.79 9.20
N GLU A 459 -7.51 -52.28 8.86
CA GLU A 459 -7.97 -53.62 9.27
C GLU A 459 -8.46 -54.50 8.13
N ASN A 460 -8.86 -53.93 7.00
CA ASN A 460 -9.51 -54.63 5.89
C ASN A 460 -9.08 -54.09 4.53
N LEU A 461 -9.12 -54.97 3.53
CA LEU A 461 -9.20 -54.65 2.10
C LEU A 461 -10.68 -54.58 1.72
N THR A 462 -11.10 -53.45 1.15
CA THR A 462 -12.46 -53.20 0.65
C THR A 462 -12.43 -53.13 -0.88
N ILE A 463 -13.35 -53.81 -1.57
CA ILE A 463 -13.39 -53.88 -3.04
C ILE A 463 -14.72 -53.33 -3.56
N ILE A 464 -14.64 -52.39 -4.51
CA ILE A 464 -15.74 -51.52 -4.96
C ILE A 464 -15.82 -51.56 -6.49
N ASN A 465 -17.02 -51.68 -7.03
CA ASN A 465 -17.32 -51.56 -8.44
C ASN A 465 -17.63 -50.09 -8.81
N ALA A 466 -16.91 -49.58 -9.80
CA ALA A 466 -17.04 -48.24 -10.40
C ALA A 466 -17.47 -48.30 -11.88
N THR A 467 -18.10 -49.40 -12.32
CA THR A 467 -18.53 -49.60 -13.73
C THR A 467 -19.45 -48.49 -14.22
N GLU A 468 -20.27 -47.94 -13.34
CA GLU A 468 -20.97 -46.66 -13.48
C GLU A 468 -20.26 -45.61 -12.59
N PRO A 469 -19.33 -44.77 -13.10
CA PRO A 469 -18.47 -43.92 -12.26
C PRO A 469 -19.23 -42.94 -11.35
N GLN A 470 -20.42 -42.51 -11.78
CA GLN A 470 -21.34 -41.66 -11.01
C GLN A 470 -21.92 -42.37 -9.77
N LYS A 471 -21.92 -43.70 -9.72
CA LYS A 471 -22.62 -44.52 -8.73
C LYS A 471 -21.83 -45.77 -8.34
N LEU A 472 -20.96 -45.60 -7.36
CA LEU A 472 -20.10 -46.65 -6.80
C LEU A 472 -20.90 -47.69 -6.00
N ALA A 473 -20.48 -48.97 -6.06
CA ALA A 473 -21.15 -50.08 -5.37
C ALA A 473 -20.15 -51.05 -4.72
N LEU A 474 -20.37 -51.46 -3.47
CA LEU A 474 -19.51 -52.42 -2.76
C LEU A 474 -19.63 -53.84 -3.36
N LEU A 475 -18.49 -54.53 -3.56
CA LEU A 475 -18.43 -55.93 -3.96
C LEU A 475 -18.10 -56.86 -2.79
N SER A 476 -16.98 -56.62 -2.10
CA SER A 476 -16.48 -57.52 -1.05
C SER A 476 -15.58 -56.81 -0.03
N THR A 477 -15.27 -57.48 1.08
CA THR A 477 -14.36 -56.97 2.13
C THR A 477 -13.69 -58.13 2.85
N ILE A 478 -12.38 -58.03 3.12
CA ILE A 478 -11.55 -59.08 3.74
C ILE A 478 -10.65 -58.48 4.81
N LYS A 479 -10.50 -59.16 5.95
CA LYS A 479 -9.63 -58.70 7.04
C LYS A 479 -8.14 -58.90 6.73
N VAL A 480 -7.36 -57.83 6.83
CA VAL A 480 -5.89 -57.78 6.70
C VAL A 480 -5.36 -56.77 7.73
N GLU A 481 -4.88 -57.30 8.86
CA GLU A 481 -4.65 -56.53 10.08
C GLU A 481 -3.39 -55.66 10.02
N GLY A 482 -3.55 -54.37 10.33
CA GLY A 482 -2.47 -53.37 10.32
C GLY A 482 -2.09 -52.89 8.92
N ALA A 483 -2.91 -53.18 7.90
CA ALA A 483 -2.67 -52.87 6.48
C ALA A 483 -2.73 -51.38 6.17
N PHE A 484 -1.65 -50.84 5.58
CA PHE A 484 -1.53 -49.42 5.25
C PHE A 484 -1.17 -49.12 3.78
N GLN A 485 -0.73 -50.11 3.00
CA GLN A 485 -0.37 -49.94 1.59
C GLN A 485 -0.73 -51.18 0.75
N LEU A 486 -1.09 -50.95 -0.51
CA LEU A 486 -1.46 -51.92 -1.54
C LEU A 486 -0.46 -51.91 -2.71
N VAL A 487 -0.15 -53.09 -3.24
CA VAL A 487 0.45 -53.24 -4.58
C VAL A 487 -0.33 -54.31 -5.34
N LEU A 488 -0.83 -53.95 -6.52
CA LEU A 488 -1.60 -54.82 -7.40
C LEU A 488 -0.71 -55.44 -8.48
N ASP A 489 -0.74 -56.76 -8.61
CA ASP A 489 0.02 -57.54 -9.59
C ASP A 489 -0.90 -58.58 -10.26
N GLU A 490 -1.40 -58.23 -11.45
CA GLU A 490 -2.45 -58.93 -12.22
C GLU A 490 -3.68 -59.41 -11.42
N HIS A 491 -3.55 -60.60 -10.84
CA HIS A 491 -4.57 -61.43 -10.20
C HIS A 491 -4.39 -61.48 -8.67
N PHE A 492 -3.38 -60.78 -8.15
CA PHE A 492 -2.99 -60.76 -6.76
C PHE A 492 -2.87 -59.33 -6.23
N ILE A 493 -3.23 -59.14 -4.97
CA ILE A 493 -2.91 -57.92 -4.22
C ILE A 493 -1.94 -58.29 -3.10
N TYR A 494 -0.84 -57.58 -3.04
CA TYR A 494 0.15 -57.61 -1.98
C TYR A 494 -0.09 -56.44 -1.04
N ILE A 495 0.03 -56.68 0.26
CA ILE A 495 -0.36 -55.67 1.27
C ILE A 495 0.73 -55.59 2.34
N ALA A 496 1.24 -54.38 2.55
CA ALA A 496 2.05 -54.06 3.72
C ALA A 496 1.13 -53.78 4.90
N GLY A 497 1.22 -54.65 5.91
CA GLY A 497 0.80 -54.35 7.26
C GLY A 497 2.01 -54.13 8.16
N LYS A 498 1.84 -53.38 9.25
CA LYS A 498 2.95 -52.87 10.09
C LYS A 498 4.11 -53.84 10.34
N GLU A 499 3.84 -55.10 10.70
CA GLU A 499 4.84 -56.17 10.85
C GLU A 499 4.44 -57.45 10.08
N LYS A 500 3.61 -57.32 9.03
CA LYS A 500 3.02 -58.45 8.30
C LYS A 500 2.90 -58.15 6.80
N PHE A 501 3.35 -59.07 5.96
CA PHE A 501 3.18 -58.98 4.51
C PHE A 501 2.16 -60.02 4.04
N TYR A 502 1.06 -59.57 3.42
CA TYR A 502 -0.04 -60.43 2.97
C TYR A 502 -0.01 -60.63 1.45
N VAL A 503 -0.46 -61.80 0.99
CA VAL A 503 -0.76 -62.09 -0.42
C VAL A 503 -2.24 -62.49 -0.54
N VAL A 504 -3.00 -61.76 -1.36
CA VAL A 504 -4.44 -61.95 -1.56
C VAL A 504 -4.71 -62.27 -3.03
N ASN A 505 -5.40 -63.39 -3.31
CA ASN A 505 -5.93 -63.69 -4.64
C ASN A 505 -7.20 -62.85 -4.89
N ILE A 506 -7.26 -62.13 -6.00
CA ILE A 506 -8.41 -61.32 -6.44
C ILE A 506 -9.04 -61.79 -7.76
N THR A 507 -8.70 -63.00 -8.25
CA THR A 507 -9.28 -63.58 -9.50
C THR A 507 -10.81 -63.67 -9.44
N ALA A 508 -11.39 -63.86 -8.24
CA ALA A 508 -12.81 -63.68 -7.96
C ALA A 508 -12.97 -62.45 -7.04
N GLN A 509 -13.32 -61.29 -7.60
CA GLN A 509 -13.35 -60.01 -6.88
C GLN A 509 -14.51 -59.90 -5.85
N ASP A 510 -15.55 -60.72 -6.03
CA ASP A 510 -16.68 -60.92 -5.11
C ASP A 510 -16.35 -61.86 -3.95
N ASN A 511 -15.39 -62.79 -4.14
CA ASN A 511 -14.88 -63.69 -3.09
C ASN A 511 -13.34 -63.86 -3.15
N PRO A 512 -12.56 -62.79 -2.88
CA PRO A 512 -11.09 -62.88 -2.86
C PRO A 512 -10.60 -63.72 -1.67
N GLN A 513 -9.33 -64.13 -1.65
CA GLN A 513 -8.79 -65.04 -0.63
C GLN A 513 -7.37 -64.67 -0.20
N VAL A 514 -7.11 -64.52 1.11
CA VAL A 514 -5.74 -64.43 1.65
C VAL A 514 -5.07 -65.80 1.50
N ILE A 515 -4.01 -65.88 0.69
CA ILE A 515 -3.30 -67.13 0.37
C ILE A 515 -2.12 -67.37 1.30
N SER A 516 -1.42 -66.30 1.68
CA SER A 516 -0.19 -66.36 2.47
C SER A 516 0.00 -65.10 3.31
N VAL A 517 0.63 -65.25 4.47
CA VAL A 517 0.98 -64.15 5.38
C VAL A 517 2.38 -64.42 5.93
N LEU A 518 3.28 -63.46 5.80
CA LEU A 518 4.63 -63.49 6.35
C LEU A 518 4.73 -62.51 7.50
N GLU A 519 5.01 -63.00 8.70
CA GLU A 519 5.25 -62.15 9.87
C GLU A 519 6.72 -61.71 9.92
N LEU A 520 6.94 -60.40 9.99
CA LEU A 520 8.25 -59.74 10.03
C LEU A 520 8.45 -59.13 11.42
N THR A 521 8.55 -59.98 12.44
CA THR A 521 8.45 -59.56 13.86
C THR A 521 9.43 -58.45 14.23
N GLY A 522 8.89 -57.31 14.67
CA GLY A 522 9.62 -56.11 15.03
C GLY A 522 10.23 -55.33 13.86
N PHE A 523 9.96 -55.70 12.60
CA PHE A 523 10.39 -54.98 11.40
C PHE A 523 9.20 -54.13 10.93
N SER A 524 9.24 -52.82 11.22
CA SER A 524 8.12 -51.94 10.93
C SER A 524 8.20 -51.48 9.47
N ILE A 525 7.39 -52.09 8.60
CA ILE A 525 7.39 -51.76 7.17
C ILE A 525 7.09 -50.26 6.97
N SER A 526 7.83 -49.60 6.08
CA SER A 526 7.57 -48.23 5.61
C SER A 526 6.89 -48.21 4.25
N ASP A 527 7.38 -49.02 3.32
CA ASP A 527 6.91 -49.08 1.92
C ASP A 527 7.16 -50.50 1.36
N ILE A 528 6.43 -50.87 0.29
CA ILE A 528 6.63 -52.10 -0.48
C ILE A 528 6.63 -51.87 -1.99
N ALA A 529 7.53 -52.58 -2.68
CA ALA A 529 7.50 -52.71 -4.13
C ALA A 529 7.49 -54.19 -4.53
N VAL A 530 6.79 -54.54 -5.61
CA VAL A 530 6.59 -55.94 -6.04
C VAL A 530 6.85 -56.08 -7.54
N LYS A 531 7.51 -57.17 -7.95
CA LYS A 531 7.77 -57.49 -9.36
C LYS A 531 7.71 -59.01 -9.56
N ASN A 532 6.53 -59.49 -9.99
CA ASN A 532 6.21 -60.87 -10.36
C ASN A 532 6.52 -61.93 -9.28
N ASP A 533 7.79 -62.30 -9.13
CA ASP A 533 8.29 -63.44 -8.36
C ASP A 533 9.03 -63.04 -7.07
N PHE A 534 9.15 -61.74 -6.79
CA PHE A 534 9.61 -61.23 -5.50
C PHE A 534 8.91 -59.92 -5.12
N ALA A 535 9.02 -59.58 -3.84
CA ALA A 535 8.66 -58.29 -3.26
C ALA A 535 9.81 -57.77 -2.40
N ILE A 536 9.86 -56.46 -2.18
CA ILE A 536 10.82 -55.78 -1.30
C ILE A 536 10.03 -54.94 -0.30
N ALA A 537 10.43 -54.97 0.97
CA ALA A 537 9.85 -54.15 2.04
C ALA A 537 10.96 -53.37 2.75
N THR A 538 10.81 -52.04 2.85
CA THR A 538 11.71 -51.14 3.60
C THR A 538 11.27 -50.98 5.05
N GLU A 539 12.13 -50.43 5.90
CA GLU A 539 11.89 -50.39 7.35
C GLU A 539 12.09 -49.00 8.00
N LYS A 540 11.06 -48.56 8.73
CA LYS A 540 10.93 -47.20 9.28
C LYS A 540 11.77 -46.93 10.53
N THR A 541 12.45 -47.92 11.11
CA THR A 541 13.28 -47.80 12.33
C THR A 541 14.78 -48.03 12.12
N GLY A 542 15.22 -48.18 10.87
CA GLY A 542 16.64 -48.33 10.51
C GLY A 542 17.15 -49.77 10.49
N LYS A 543 16.29 -50.73 10.10
CA LYS A 543 16.67 -52.14 9.87
C LYS A 543 16.97 -52.48 8.42
N GLY A 544 16.84 -51.51 7.51
CA GLY A 544 17.17 -51.63 6.08
C GLY A 544 15.97 -52.14 5.27
N CYS A 545 16.17 -53.16 4.43
CA CYS A 545 15.08 -53.81 3.70
C CYS A 545 15.16 -55.35 3.78
N VAL A 546 14.04 -56.01 3.50
CA VAL A 546 13.98 -57.46 3.22
C VAL A 546 13.50 -57.71 1.80
N ILE A 547 14.09 -58.70 1.14
CA ILE A 547 13.61 -59.22 -0.14
C ILE A 547 12.88 -60.54 0.11
N ILE A 548 11.65 -60.64 -0.37
CA ILE A 548 10.70 -61.72 -0.12
C ILE A 548 10.47 -62.47 -1.43
N ASN A 549 10.66 -63.79 -1.45
CA ASN A 549 10.23 -64.63 -2.58
C ASN A 549 8.70 -64.64 -2.66
N THR A 550 8.15 -64.34 -3.83
CA THR A 550 6.71 -64.45 -4.12
C THR A 550 6.40 -65.35 -5.33
N THR A 551 7.40 -66.06 -5.87
CA THR A 551 7.23 -67.11 -6.89
C THR A 551 6.20 -68.16 -6.46
N ARG A 552 6.24 -68.52 -5.18
CA ARG A 552 5.22 -69.34 -4.50
C ARG A 552 4.27 -68.41 -3.76
N LYS A 553 3.22 -67.94 -4.45
CA LYS A 553 2.17 -67.05 -3.91
C LYS A 553 1.49 -67.58 -2.63
N ASP A 554 1.50 -68.90 -2.43
CA ASP A 554 0.99 -69.63 -1.26
C ASP A 554 2.01 -69.75 -0.10
N ASN A 555 3.31 -69.67 -0.40
CA ASN A 555 4.40 -69.92 0.53
C ASN A 555 5.53 -68.91 0.27
N VAL A 556 5.30 -67.66 0.67
CA VAL A 556 6.30 -66.59 0.58
C VAL A 556 7.36 -66.73 1.69
N SER A 557 8.59 -66.27 1.43
CA SER A 557 9.69 -66.35 2.41
C SER A 557 10.79 -65.34 2.14
N ILE A 558 11.47 -64.85 3.19
CA ILE A 558 12.63 -63.95 3.04
C ILE A 558 13.77 -64.68 2.30
N LEU A 559 14.29 -64.05 1.24
CA LEU A 559 15.46 -64.48 0.46
C LEU A 559 16.74 -63.87 1.01
N SER A 560 16.71 -62.56 1.29
CA SER A 560 17.83 -61.79 1.80
C SER A 560 17.32 -60.59 2.61
N ALA A 561 18.21 -60.00 3.41
CA ALA A 561 17.98 -58.74 4.11
C ALA A 561 19.23 -57.88 3.94
N LEU A 562 19.06 -56.60 3.65
CA LEU A 562 20.14 -55.64 3.45
C LEU A 562 20.13 -54.63 4.60
N LYS A 563 21.30 -54.35 5.15
CA LYS A 563 21.47 -53.41 6.28
C LYS A 563 22.84 -52.73 6.25
N ASP A 564 23.25 -52.31 5.06
CA ASP A 564 24.59 -51.74 4.83
C ASP A 564 24.70 -50.29 5.35
N PHE A 565 23.56 -49.61 5.54
CA PHE A 565 23.45 -48.25 6.06
C PHE A 565 22.53 -48.20 7.28
N ALA A 566 22.78 -47.26 8.19
CA ALA A 566 22.08 -47.13 9.46
C ALA A 566 21.24 -45.84 9.49
N GLY A 567 20.04 -45.91 8.89
CA GLY A 567 19.09 -44.79 8.83
C GLY A 567 17.71 -45.29 8.38
N GLN A 568 16.68 -44.46 8.49
CA GLN A 568 15.32 -44.81 8.09
C GLN A 568 15.24 -44.92 6.56
N TRP A 569 14.62 -45.98 6.03
CA TRP A 569 14.40 -46.16 4.60
C TRP A 569 12.91 -45.97 4.35
N TYR A 570 12.52 -44.83 3.77
CA TYR A 570 11.13 -44.38 3.75
C TYR A 570 10.31 -44.94 2.61
N SER A 571 10.94 -45.19 1.45
CA SER A 571 10.27 -45.68 0.24
C SER A 571 11.18 -46.56 -0.61
N VAL A 572 10.59 -47.33 -1.52
CA VAL A 572 11.31 -48.24 -2.44
C VAL A 572 10.63 -48.30 -3.79
N GLU A 573 11.43 -48.19 -4.85
CA GLU A 573 10.99 -48.21 -6.23
C GLU A 573 11.75 -49.25 -7.06
N LEU A 574 11.08 -49.85 -8.05
CA LEU A 574 11.61 -50.98 -8.84
C LEU A 574 11.76 -50.64 -10.32
N TYR A 575 13.02 -50.56 -10.78
CA TYR A 575 13.35 -50.25 -12.17
C TYR A 575 14.23 -51.32 -12.79
N GLN A 576 13.72 -51.98 -13.84
CA GLN A 576 14.41 -53.09 -14.51
C GLN A 576 14.95 -54.11 -13.47
N ASP A 577 16.26 -54.41 -13.47
CA ASP A 577 16.91 -55.27 -12.47
C ASP A 577 17.65 -54.47 -11.38
N GLN A 578 17.12 -53.30 -11.05
CA GLN A 578 17.54 -52.46 -9.92
C GLN A 578 16.38 -52.23 -8.96
N MET A 579 16.72 -52.05 -7.68
CA MET A 579 15.86 -51.39 -6.70
C MET A 579 16.49 -50.05 -6.31
N MET A 580 15.63 -49.06 -6.07
CA MET A 580 15.98 -47.71 -5.61
C MET A 580 15.27 -47.50 -4.28
N ILE A 581 15.93 -46.86 -3.32
CA ILE A 581 15.40 -46.70 -1.96
C ILE A 581 15.73 -45.30 -1.44
N ALA A 582 14.71 -44.49 -1.16
CA ALA A 582 14.84 -43.24 -0.41
C ALA A 582 15.27 -43.52 1.05
N ALA A 583 16.56 -43.34 1.31
CA ALA A 583 17.24 -43.71 2.55
C ALA A 583 17.56 -42.50 3.44
N ASN A 584 16.61 -41.56 3.58
CA ASN A 584 16.74 -40.37 4.44
C ASN A 584 18.01 -39.56 4.05
N SER A 585 18.92 -39.29 4.98
CA SER A 585 20.16 -38.53 4.78
C SER A 585 21.23 -39.24 3.96
N TYR A 586 21.01 -40.50 3.57
CA TYR A 586 21.89 -41.19 2.60
C TYR A 586 21.48 -40.92 1.14
N GLY A 587 20.39 -40.18 0.90
CA GLY A 587 19.82 -39.96 -0.42
C GLY A 587 19.13 -41.22 -0.94
N VAL A 588 19.31 -41.55 -2.22
CA VAL A 588 18.78 -42.81 -2.81
C VAL A 588 19.88 -43.86 -2.96
N LEU A 589 19.61 -45.06 -2.45
CA LEU A 589 20.49 -46.23 -2.60
C LEU A 589 20.01 -47.09 -3.77
N VAL A 590 20.89 -47.38 -4.73
CA VAL A 590 20.58 -48.13 -5.96
C VAL A 590 21.34 -49.46 -5.96
N TYR A 591 20.61 -50.55 -5.77
CA TYR A 591 21.16 -51.91 -5.77
C TYR A 591 20.77 -52.68 -7.03
N ASN A 592 21.71 -53.40 -7.64
CA ASN A 592 21.38 -54.44 -8.60
C ASN A 592 20.78 -55.65 -7.86
N ILE A 593 19.64 -56.10 -8.37
CA ILE A 593 18.85 -57.21 -7.81
C ILE A 593 18.78 -58.43 -8.75
N SER A 594 19.63 -58.48 -9.79
CA SER A 594 19.78 -59.66 -10.67
C SER A 594 20.19 -60.94 -9.91
N ASN A 595 20.68 -60.80 -8.66
CA ASN A 595 20.79 -61.88 -7.69
C ASN A 595 20.08 -61.51 -6.38
N LEU A 596 18.80 -61.88 -6.25
CA LEU A 596 17.95 -61.57 -5.09
C LEU A 596 18.49 -62.08 -3.73
N VAL A 597 19.37 -63.09 -3.72
CA VAL A 597 19.94 -63.67 -2.49
C VAL A 597 21.18 -62.91 -2.00
N ALA A 598 21.89 -62.23 -2.92
CA ALA A 598 22.96 -61.30 -2.59
C ALA A 598 22.95 -60.12 -3.58
N PRO A 599 22.02 -59.16 -3.40
CA PRO A 599 22.00 -57.91 -4.15
C PRO A 599 23.29 -57.14 -3.90
N THR A 600 23.69 -56.31 -4.88
CA THR A 600 24.91 -55.52 -4.79
C THR A 600 24.59 -54.04 -4.94
N LEU A 601 25.07 -53.22 -4.00
CA LEU A 601 24.98 -51.76 -4.13
C LEU A 601 25.79 -51.36 -5.38
N THR A 602 25.08 -50.92 -6.42
CA THR A 602 25.70 -50.44 -7.67
C THR A 602 26.00 -48.96 -7.63
N GLN A 603 25.16 -48.18 -6.93
CA GLN A 603 25.33 -46.74 -6.80
C GLN A 603 24.64 -46.20 -5.54
N GLN A 604 25.19 -45.13 -4.98
CA GLN A 604 24.49 -44.24 -4.05
C GLN A 604 24.33 -42.88 -4.75
N ILE A 605 23.11 -42.35 -4.74
CA ILE A 605 22.76 -41.01 -5.19
C ILE A 605 22.67 -40.15 -3.92
N ALA A 606 23.80 -39.56 -3.51
CA ALA A 606 23.82 -38.63 -2.40
C ALA A 606 23.06 -37.35 -2.78
N LEU A 607 22.24 -36.84 -1.85
CA LEU A 607 21.74 -35.47 -1.93
C LEU A 607 22.84 -34.51 -1.46
N SER A 608 22.81 -33.27 -1.94
CA SER A 608 23.74 -32.23 -1.47
C SER A 608 23.56 -31.95 0.03
N ASP A 609 24.66 -31.55 0.68
CA ASP A 609 25.07 -31.67 2.10
C ASP A 609 24.05 -31.48 3.25
N THR A 610 22.78 -31.12 3.01
CA THR A 610 21.72 -30.99 4.04
C THR A 610 20.35 -31.55 3.63
N GLY A 611 20.20 -32.35 2.57
CA GLY A 611 18.90 -32.89 2.11
C GLY A 611 18.63 -34.34 2.54
N ARG A 612 17.37 -34.65 2.87
CA ARG A 612 16.85 -36.02 3.09
C ARG A 612 15.89 -36.42 1.97
N ALA A 613 16.02 -37.64 1.47
CA ALA A 613 15.00 -38.24 0.60
C ALA A 613 13.82 -38.73 1.46
N LEU A 614 12.59 -38.31 1.14
CA LEU A 614 11.35 -38.66 1.87
C LEU A 614 10.48 -39.66 1.10
N LYS A 615 10.17 -39.38 -0.17
CA LYS A 615 9.41 -40.27 -1.06
C LYS A 615 10.05 -40.35 -2.44
N ASP A 616 10.32 -41.54 -2.96
CA ASP A 616 10.66 -41.74 -4.38
C ASP A 616 9.47 -42.24 -5.23
N ALA A 617 9.53 -41.97 -6.54
CA ALA A 617 8.55 -42.37 -7.55
C ALA A 617 9.19 -42.49 -8.95
N ILE A 618 8.80 -43.47 -9.78
CA ILE A 618 9.29 -43.63 -11.17
C ILE A 618 8.29 -43.07 -12.20
N TYR A 619 8.72 -42.13 -13.05
CA TYR A 619 7.94 -41.65 -14.20
C TYR A 619 8.43 -42.24 -15.53
N ASN A 620 7.46 -42.66 -16.37
CA ASN A 620 7.64 -43.14 -17.75
C ASN A 620 8.77 -44.18 -17.93
N SER A 621 9.07 -45.00 -16.92
CA SER A 621 10.17 -45.96 -16.92
C SER A 621 11.53 -45.37 -17.37
N SER A 622 11.78 -44.10 -17.07
CA SER A 622 13.01 -43.39 -17.49
C SER A 622 13.43 -42.25 -16.56
N LEU A 623 12.54 -41.72 -15.71
CA LEU A 623 12.87 -40.71 -14.70
C LEU A 623 12.57 -41.23 -13.29
N LEU A 624 13.40 -40.83 -12.34
CA LEU A 624 13.20 -41.01 -10.90
C LEU A 624 12.93 -39.64 -10.29
N LEU A 625 11.85 -39.51 -9.52
CA LEU A 625 11.56 -38.33 -8.73
C LEU A 625 11.77 -38.65 -7.25
N ILE A 626 12.25 -37.66 -6.50
CA ILE A 626 12.55 -37.76 -5.06
C ILE A 626 12.01 -36.51 -4.37
N ALA A 627 10.90 -36.65 -3.64
CA ALA A 627 10.46 -35.67 -2.66
C ALA A 627 11.49 -35.55 -1.52
N THR A 628 11.77 -34.33 -1.07
CA THR A 628 12.77 -34.03 -0.03
C THR A 628 12.22 -33.10 1.04
N ASP A 629 12.89 -33.12 2.20
CA ASP A 629 12.62 -32.24 3.35
C ASP A 629 12.93 -30.74 3.10
N GLN A 630 13.40 -30.39 1.91
CA GLN A 630 13.67 -29.01 1.49
C GLN A 630 12.55 -28.42 0.61
N GLU A 631 11.32 -28.93 0.77
CA GLU A 631 10.12 -28.62 -0.04
C GLU A 631 10.28 -28.85 -1.55
N LYS A 632 11.24 -29.69 -1.95
CA LYS A 632 11.63 -29.94 -3.35
C LYS A 632 11.35 -31.36 -3.77
N VAL A 633 10.81 -31.52 -4.98
CA VAL A 633 10.88 -32.77 -5.75
C VAL A 633 12.09 -32.68 -6.69
N LEU A 634 13.11 -33.50 -6.44
CA LEU A 634 14.30 -33.63 -7.26
C LEU A 634 14.06 -34.68 -8.35
N VAL A 635 14.46 -34.41 -9.60
CA VAL A 635 14.24 -35.30 -10.76
C VAL A 635 15.57 -35.82 -11.28
N TYR A 636 15.68 -37.11 -11.61
CA TYR A 636 16.90 -37.80 -12.04
C TYR A 636 16.65 -38.70 -13.27
N ASN A 637 17.67 -38.94 -14.09
CA ASN A 637 17.59 -39.79 -15.28
C ASN A 637 17.98 -41.25 -14.99
N LEU A 638 17.10 -42.21 -15.32
CA LEU A 638 17.36 -43.65 -15.17
C LEU A 638 17.99 -44.32 -16.42
N SER A 639 18.12 -43.59 -17.53
CA SER A 639 18.81 -44.09 -18.73
C SER A 639 20.33 -43.89 -18.70
N GLU A 640 20.85 -43.15 -17.72
CA GLU A 640 22.28 -42.87 -17.54
C GLU A 640 22.97 -43.96 -16.70
N THR A 641 24.14 -44.42 -17.15
CA THR A 641 24.89 -45.49 -16.48
C THR A 641 25.51 -45.11 -15.12
N THR A 642 25.43 -43.84 -14.72
CA THR A 642 25.93 -43.37 -13.40
C THR A 642 25.22 -42.06 -13.01
N ILE A 643 24.17 -42.17 -12.20
CA ILE A 643 23.23 -41.09 -11.84
C ILE A 643 23.84 -40.16 -10.77
N GLN A 644 24.62 -39.14 -11.16
CA GLN A 644 25.40 -38.35 -10.19
C GLN A 644 24.78 -37.02 -9.74
N LYS A 645 23.78 -36.48 -10.44
CA LYS A 645 23.12 -35.20 -10.12
C LYS A 645 21.65 -35.22 -10.54
N PRO A 646 20.78 -34.41 -9.89
CA PRO A 646 19.43 -34.20 -10.39
C PRO A 646 19.49 -33.46 -11.73
N LEU A 647 18.58 -33.84 -12.64
CA LEU A 647 18.22 -33.08 -13.84
C LEU A 647 17.58 -31.74 -13.48
N LYS A 648 16.75 -31.72 -12.43
CA LYS A 648 15.97 -30.56 -12.00
C LYS A 648 15.59 -30.65 -10.53
N GLU A 649 15.43 -29.50 -9.91
CA GLU A 649 14.73 -29.34 -8.62
C GLU A 649 13.41 -28.61 -8.89
N LEU A 650 12.31 -29.14 -8.37
CA LEU A 650 10.99 -28.52 -8.38
C LEU A 650 10.66 -28.11 -6.94
N CYS A 651 10.81 -26.82 -6.60
CA CYS A 651 10.15 -26.30 -5.40
C CYS A 651 8.64 -26.46 -5.63
N LEU A 652 7.95 -27.11 -4.70
CA LEU A 652 6.49 -27.04 -4.70
C LEU A 652 6.07 -25.66 -4.17
N PRO A 653 4.87 -25.16 -4.50
CA PRO A 653 4.36 -23.95 -3.84
C PRO A 653 4.48 -24.10 -2.32
N SER A 654 5.07 -23.07 -1.68
CA SER A 654 5.99 -23.08 -0.51
C SER A 654 5.43 -23.58 0.83
N ARG A 655 4.70 -24.68 0.78
CA ARG A 655 3.71 -25.10 1.78
C ARG A 655 3.27 -26.56 1.63
N ALA A 656 3.57 -27.23 0.52
CA ALA A 656 3.24 -28.65 0.29
C ALA A 656 3.95 -29.66 1.23
N PHE A 657 4.92 -29.19 2.02
CA PHE A 657 5.92 -30.00 2.72
C PHE A 657 6.34 -29.37 4.08
N GLN A 658 5.45 -28.62 4.75
CA GLN A 658 5.86 -27.69 5.83
C GLN A 658 6.27 -28.34 7.17
N SER A 659 6.60 -29.63 7.21
CA SER A 659 7.48 -30.17 8.26
C SER A 659 8.31 -31.37 7.83
N GLU A 660 9.45 -31.58 8.50
CA GLU A 660 10.27 -32.81 8.40
C GLU A 660 9.53 -34.12 8.78
N ASN A 661 8.26 -34.05 9.19
CA ASN A 661 7.43 -35.18 9.59
C ASN A 661 6.20 -35.41 8.68
N GLU A 662 5.96 -34.60 7.64
CA GLU A 662 4.85 -34.82 6.71
C GLU A 662 5.12 -35.98 5.74
N LEU A 663 5.00 -37.20 6.25
CA LEU A 663 5.03 -38.45 5.49
C LEU A 663 3.66 -38.81 4.86
N ASN A 664 2.67 -37.93 4.98
CA ASN A 664 1.35 -38.04 4.36
C ASN A 664 1.25 -37.12 3.13
N PHE A 665 2.35 -37.04 2.38
CA PHE A 665 2.44 -36.42 1.06
C PHE A 665 2.61 -37.54 0.04
N ASP A 666 1.78 -37.53 -1.00
CA ASP A 666 1.90 -38.43 -2.13
C ASP A 666 1.70 -37.65 -3.44
N PHE A 667 2.47 -38.01 -4.45
CA PHE A 667 2.58 -37.26 -5.69
C PHE A 667 2.82 -38.20 -6.86
N GLU A 668 2.18 -37.88 -7.99
CA GLU A 668 2.33 -38.65 -9.21
C GLU A 668 2.21 -37.72 -10.41
N PHE A 669 3.03 -37.99 -11.44
CA PHE A 669 2.98 -37.28 -12.71
C PHE A 669 1.99 -37.96 -13.65
N ILE A 670 0.72 -37.55 -13.56
CA ILE A 670 -0.34 -37.98 -14.49
C ILE A 670 -0.44 -36.94 -15.60
N THR A 671 -0.23 -37.38 -16.86
CA THR A 671 -0.41 -36.55 -18.06
C THR A 671 0.16 -35.13 -17.92
N GLU A 672 1.45 -35.05 -17.60
CA GLU A 672 2.26 -33.83 -17.50
C GLU A 672 1.93 -32.88 -16.32
N ARG A 673 1.07 -33.27 -15.38
CA ARG A 673 0.73 -32.50 -14.18
C ARG A 673 1.33 -33.10 -12.92
N LEU A 674 1.79 -32.25 -12.02
CA LEU A 674 2.06 -32.65 -10.64
C LEU A 674 0.73 -32.64 -9.88
N PHE A 675 0.12 -33.80 -9.72
CA PHE A 675 -0.97 -33.94 -8.76
C PHE A 675 -0.36 -34.07 -7.36
N VAL A 676 -0.50 -33.01 -6.56
CA VAL A 676 -0.08 -33.00 -5.17
C VAL A 676 -1.26 -33.45 -4.31
N THR A 677 -1.17 -34.64 -3.72
CA THR A 677 -1.82 -34.86 -2.42
C THR A 677 -0.88 -34.44 -1.30
N SER A 678 -1.14 -33.28 -0.73
CA SER A 678 -0.49 -32.75 0.48
C SER A 678 -1.56 -32.43 1.50
N SER A 679 -1.18 -32.20 2.75
CA SER A 679 -2.12 -31.73 3.77
C SER A 679 -2.90 -30.47 3.34
N LEU A 680 -2.40 -29.69 2.35
CA LEU A 680 -3.06 -28.55 1.71
C LEU A 680 -3.91 -28.87 0.48
N GLY A 681 -3.67 -29.98 -0.21
CA GLY A 681 -4.27 -30.26 -1.52
C GLY A 681 -4.67 -31.70 -1.82
N PHE A 682 -5.73 -31.91 -2.62
CA PHE A 682 -5.47 -32.52 -3.93
C PHE A 682 -5.36 -31.35 -4.88
N SER A 683 -4.23 -30.65 -4.74
CA SER A 683 -4.06 -29.31 -5.26
C SER A 683 -3.31 -29.36 -6.57
N ILE A 684 -3.99 -28.83 -7.56
CA ILE A 684 -3.48 -28.04 -8.65
C ILE A 684 -3.21 -26.56 -8.16
N TYR A 685 -3.74 -26.15 -6.98
CA TYR A 685 -3.29 -25.13 -5.94
C TYR A 685 -3.99 -23.73 -5.79
N GLY A 686 -4.60 -23.37 -4.61
CA GLY A 686 -5.05 -21.96 -4.25
C GLY A 686 -5.60 -21.51 -2.81
N LEU A 687 -6.33 -21.15 -1.69
CA LEU A 687 -7.77 -20.74 -1.34
C LEU A 687 -7.86 -19.73 -0.12
N ASP A 688 -9.06 -19.17 0.20
CA ASP A 688 -9.36 -17.91 0.96
C ASP A 688 -10.85 -17.75 1.49
N ASN A 689 -11.21 -16.79 2.40
CA ASN A 689 -12.56 -16.69 3.08
C ASN A 689 -13.31 -15.35 3.44
N ASP A 690 -12.89 -14.51 4.43
CA ASP A 690 -13.86 -13.90 5.39
C ASP A 690 -14.36 -12.44 5.14
N LYS A 691 -13.66 -11.68 4.29
CA LYS A 691 -13.80 -10.23 3.94
C LYS A 691 -12.92 -9.21 4.68
N ASP A 692 -12.16 -9.50 5.75
CA ASP A 692 -11.23 -8.55 6.44
C ASP A 692 -9.86 -8.37 5.72
N SER A 693 -9.64 -9.14 4.65
CA SER A 693 -8.44 -9.26 3.85
C SER A 693 -7.26 -10.09 4.39
N LEU A 694 -7.46 -10.78 5.51
CA LEU A 694 -6.65 -11.85 6.06
C LEU A 694 -7.22 -13.24 5.69
N ALA A 695 -6.53 -14.02 4.86
CA ALA A 695 -7.01 -15.32 4.43
C ALA A 695 -6.56 -16.43 5.38
N ASP A 696 -7.41 -17.44 5.46
CA ASP A 696 -7.57 -18.48 6.49
C ASP A 696 -6.29 -18.95 7.19
N TYR A 697 -5.22 -19.05 6.39
CA TYR A 697 -3.97 -19.64 6.80
C TYR A 697 -3.04 -18.65 7.51
N LEU A 698 -3.33 -17.33 7.49
CA LEU A 698 -2.47 -16.31 8.11
C LEU A 698 -3.02 -15.73 9.42
N GLU A 699 -4.33 -15.54 9.65
CA GLU A 699 -4.90 -15.31 10.99
C GLU A 699 -4.37 -16.44 11.90
N GLU A 700 -4.58 -17.67 11.43
CA GLU A 700 -4.45 -18.91 12.19
C GLU A 700 -3.00 -19.17 12.61
N CYS A 701 -2.05 -18.96 11.70
CA CYS A 701 -0.68 -19.43 11.95
C CYS A 701 0.20 -18.44 12.72
N LEU A 702 -0.20 -17.17 12.94
CA LEU A 702 0.75 -16.17 13.45
C LEU A 702 0.18 -14.97 14.26
N TYR A 703 -1.15 -14.78 14.44
CA TYR A 703 -1.70 -13.56 15.11
C TYR A 703 -2.83 -13.82 16.11
N GLY A 704 -3.88 -14.54 15.71
CA GLY A 704 -4.97 -14.92 16.61
C GLY A 704 -6.14 -13.95 16.71
N THR A 705 -6.36 -13.12 15.69
CA THR A 705 -7.63 -12.41 15.42
C THR A 705 -8.59 -13.29 14.59
N SER A 706 -9.80 -12.83 14.33
CA SER A 706 -10.99 -13.65 14.07
C SER A 706 -11.27 -13.85 12.58
N THR A 707 -11.08 -15.08 12.10
CA THR A 707 -11.24 -15.55 10.71
C THR A 707 -12.69 -15.49 10.15
N LEU A 708 -13.60 -14.73 10.78
CA LEU A 708 -15.06 -14.80 10.60
C LEU A 708 -15.83 -13.57 11.11
N GLU A 709 -15.33 -12.90 12.15
CA GLU A 709 -15.93 -11.68 12.67
C GLU A 709 -14.89 -10.61 12.47
N ASN A 710 -15.10 -9.78 11.46
CA ASN A 710 -14.23 -8.68 11.13
C ASN A 710 -14.19 -7.60 12.21
N ASP A 711 -14.65 -7.85 13.45
CA ASP A 711 -14.56 -7.08 14.70
C ASP A 711 -14.38 -8.04 15.89
N THR A 712 -13.19 -8.17 16.51
CA THR A 712 -12.99 -9.13 17.63
C THR A 712 -13.52 -8.62 18.98
N ASP A 713 -13.50 -7.32 19.27
CA ASP A 713 -13.72 -6.81 20.64
C ASP A 713 -14.90 -5.83 20.81
N SER A 714 -15.39 -5.25 19.71
CA SER A 714 -16.66 -4.55 19.54
C SER A 714 -16.81 -3.23 20.31
N ASP A 715 -15.74 -2.43 20.39
CA ASP A 715 -15.86 -0.98 20.62
C ASP A 715 -16.21 -0.17 19.35
N SER A 716 -16.38 -0.86 18.21
CA SER A 716 -16.64 -0.39 16.84
C SER A 716 -15.38 -0.20 15.97
N LEU A 717 -14.26 -0.73 16.45
CA LEU A 717 -12.96 -0.79 15.78
C LEU A 717 -12.71 -2.26 15.40
N PRO A 718 -12.93 -2.64 14.13
CA PRO A 718 -13.11 -4.06 13.78
C PRO A 718 -11.83 -5.02 13.82
N ASP A 719 -11.40 -5.81 12.79
CA ASP A 719 -10.36 -6.90 12.92
C ASP A 719 -9.22 -7.19 11.85
N TYR A 720 -8.94 -6.38 10.80
CA TYR A 720 -7.65 -6.32 10.02
C TYR A 720 -6.77 -5.11 10.30
N TYR A 721 -7.42 -3.94 10.21
CA TYR A 721 -6.81 -2.66 9.86
C TYR A 721 -5.63 -2.47 10.76
N GLU A 722 -5.87 -2.43 12.04
CA GLU A 722 -4.94 -1.80 12.91
C GLU A 722 -4.12 -2.92 13.63
N ILE A 723 -3.03 -3.45 13.05
CA ILE A 723 -2.10 -4.39 13.77
C ILE A 723 -0.61 -3.93 13.84
N LEU A 724 -0.30 -2.66 13.55
CA LEU A 724 0.90 -2.17 12.86
C LEU A 724 1.71 -0.86 13.22
N TYR A 725 1.76 0.12 14.16
CA TYR A 725 1.43 0.69 15.51
C TYR A 725 1.81 0.03 16.85
N ASN A 726 1.11 -1.02 17.30
CA ASN A 726 1.27 -1.80 18.57
C ASN A 726 0.17 -1.75 19.68
N LEU A 727 -1.02 -1.12 19.57
CA LEU A 727 -2.09 -1.25 20.60
C LEU A 727 -2.78 -2.64 20.65
N GLN A 728 -4.11 -2.84 20.62
CA GLN A 728 -4.69 -4.06 21.22
C GLN A 728 -6.07 -4.54 20.65
N PRO A 729 -6.14 -5.36 19.57
CA PRO A 729 -7.37 -5.78 18.85
C PRO A 729 -8.36 -6.71 19.60
N ASN A 730 -8.34 -6.64 20.92
CA ASN A 730 -8.82 -7.64 21.88
C ASN A 730 -9.15 -6.95 23.24
N ASN A 731 -9.32 -5.63 23.28
CA ASN A 731 -9.29 -4.79 24.49
C ASN A 731 -10.40 -3.70 24.60
N SER A 732 -11.13 -3.36 23.54
CA SER A 732 -12.41 -2.62 23.54
C SER A 732 -12.44 -1.30 24.34
N SER A 733 -11.29 -0.67 24.50
CA SER A 733 -11.04 0.43 25.47
C SER A 733 -9.79 1.24 25.13
N ASP A 734 -9.08 0.86 24.07
CA ASP A 734 -8.25 1.73 23.27
C ASP A 734 -9.15 2.88 22.79
N ALA A 735 -10.30 2.57 22.14
CA ALA A 735 -11.37 3.45 21.63
C ALA A 735 -11.63 4.83 22.31
N LEU A 736 -11.31 5.01 23.59
CA LEU A 736 -11.61 6.23 24.34
C LEU A 736 -10.36 6.81 25.01
N LEU A 737 -9.19 6.46 24.47
CA LEU A 737 -7.91 7.09 24.74
C LEU A 737 -7.74 8.30 23.82
N ASP A 738 -6.50 8.76 23.77
CA ASP A 738 -5.93 9.81 22.92
C ASP A 738 -4.45 9.39 22.93
N ALA A 739 -4.01 8.67 21.89
CA ALA A 739 -2.76 7.90 21.98
C ALA A 739 -1.49 8.74 21.73
N ASP A 740 -1.64 10.04 21.45
CA ASP A 740 -0.54 10.98 21.21
C ASP A 740 -0.65 12.34 21.88
N LEU A 741 -1.85 12.76 22.27
CA LEU A 741 -2.17 13.93 23.10
C LEU A 741 -2.32 15.26 22.34
N ASP A 742 -2.89 15.25 21.13
CA ASP A 742 -3.37 16.44 20.41
C ASP A 742 -4.69 16.99 21.00
N GLY A 743 -5.54 16.11 21.55
CA GLY A 743 -6.83 16.43 22.18
C GLY A 743 -8.07 15.87 21.46
N PHE A 744 -7.90 15.14 20.37
CA PHE A 744 -8.92 14.21 19.87
C PHE A 744 -8.88 12.90 20.68
N THR A 745 -9.89 12.02 20.55
CA THR A 745 -9.92 10.74 21.28
C THR A 745 -10.31 9.62 20.36
N ASN A 746 -9.59 8.49 20.37
CA ASN A 746 -9.41 7.80 19.10
C ASN A 746 -10.66 7.12 18.44
N LEU A 747 -11.76 6.83 19.16
CA LEU A 747 -13.07 6.50 18.53
C LEU A 747 -13.97 7.71 18.20
N ALA A 748 -13.85 8.83 18.91
CA ALA A 748 -14.57 10.05 18.53
C ALA A 748 -14.03 10.54 17.18
N GLU A 749 -12.72 10.47 17.14
CA GLU A 749 -11.93 10.26 15.95
C GLU A 749 -12.57 9.26 14.95
N PHE A 750 -12.77 7.95 15.21
CA PHE A 750 -13.33 6.91 14.28
C PHE A 750 -14.44 7.31 13.30
N LEU A 751 -15.21 8.34 13.65
CA LEU A 751 -16.36 8.78 12.89
C LEU A 751 -16.08 9.94 11.97
N ASN A 752 -15.08 10.76 12.26
CA ASN A 752 -14.60 11.86 11.42
C ASN A 752 -13.02 11.56 11.01
N GLY A 753 -11.90 10.46 9.24
CA GLY A 753 -10.54 9.74 8.91
C GLY A 753 -9.05 10.29 9.04
N THR A 754 -8.35 10.23 10.21
CA THR A 754 -6.87 10.27 10.53
C THR A 754 -6.32 9.07 11.41
N ASN A 755 -5.17 9.13 12.18
CA ASN A 755 -4.62 8.10 13.18
C ASN A 755 -4.35 8.69 14.61
N PRO A 756 -3.60 8.11 15.62
CA PRO A 756 -3.61 8.70 16.97
C PRO A 756 -2.29 8.63 17.75
N ILE A 757 -1.19 8.19 17.10
CA ILE A 757 0.11 7.96 17.75
C ILE A 757 1.06 9.09 17.36
N LYS A 758 0.47 10.24 17.04
CA LYS A 758 1.09 11.32 16.34
C LYS A 758 0.34 12.71 16.52
N GLN A 759 0.95 13.81 17.05
CA GLN A 759 0.43 15.23 17.11
C GLN A 759 0.91 16.34 16.06
N ASP A 760 1.50 15.94 14.91
CA ASP A 760 2.00 16.47 13.59
C ASP A 760 1.34 16.15 12.10
N THR A 761 0.01 16.23 11.68
CA THR A 761 -0.98 15.62 10.67
C THR A 761 -0.90 15.75 9.15
N ASP A 762 -1.79 16.49 8.52
CA ASP A 762 -1.68 16.87 7.11
C ASP A 762 -0.69 18.00 6.96
N HIS A 763 -0.30 18.53 8.11
CA HIS A 763 0.67 19.56 8.28
C HIS A 763 0.20 20.85 7.66
N ASN A 764 -1.04 21.20 7.97
CA ASN A 764 -1.50 22.56 8.03
C ASN A 764 -1.22 23.22 9.42
N GLY A 765 -1.20 22.45 10.51
CA GLY A 765 -0.42 22.72 11.73
C GLY A 765 -0.79 23.87 12.66
N ALA A 766 -2.08 24.15 12.87
CA ALA A 766 -2.53 23.89 14.23
C ALA A 766 -2.83 22.39 14.38
N GLN A 767 -3.23 21.94 15.57
CA GLN A 767 -3.39 20.50 15.88
C GLN A 767 -4.83 20.03 15.61
N ASP A 768 -5.11 18.73 15.68
CA ASP A 768 -6.24 18.11 14.99
C ASP A 768 -7.52 18.46 15.75
N GLY A 769 -7.70 17.94 16.96
CA GLY A 769 -8.70 18.40 17.92
C GLY A 769 -8.60 19.90 18.21
N ALA A 770 -7.43 20.52 18.02
CA ALA A 770 -7.29 21.97 18.17
C ALA A 770 -8.05 22.75 17.07
N GLU A 771 -8.06 22.27 15.83
CA GLU A 771 -8.84 22.90 14.77
C GLU A 771 -10.32 22.52 14.88
N TYR A 772 -10.68 21.23 15.04
CA TYR A 772 -12.10 20.74 15.09
C TYR A 772 -12.93 21.57 16.06
N PHE A 773 -12.40 21.74 17.26
CA PHE A 773 -13.15 22.25 18.38
C PHE A 773 -12.99 23.78 18.57
N PHE A 774 -12.05 24.44 17.89
CA PHE A 774 -11.73 25.85 18.15
C PHE A 774 -11.55 26.77 16.94
N TYR A 775 -11.01 26.30 15.81
CA TYR A 775 -10.66 27.18 14.67
C TYR A 775 -11.66 27.10 13.50
N PHE A 776 -12.46 26.02 13.40
CA PHE A 776 -13.56 25.79 12.42
C PHE A 776 -13.17 25.91 10.94
N THR A 777 -11.87 25.94 10.67
CA THR A 777 -11.20 24.72 10.21
C THR A 777 -11.60 23.54 11.09
N ASP A 778 -12.02 22.41 10.54
CA ASP A 778 -12.03 21.19 11.35
C ASP A 778 -10.66 20.48 11.20
N PRO A 779 -10.42 19.15 11.32
CA PRO A 779 -9.06 18.56 11.05
C PRO A 779 -8.59 17.43 10.05
N LEU A 780 -8.77 17.59 8.72
CA LEU A 780 -8.06 16.90 7.63
C LEU A 780 -7.42 17.87 6.61
N ASP A 781 -7.83 19.15 6.62
CA ASP A 781 -7.72 20.05 5.46
C ASP A 781 -6.31 20.59 5.29
N GLY A 782 -6.05 20.93 4.03
CA GLY A 782 -5.06 21.89 3.60
C GLY A 782 -5.50 23.10 4.29
N ASP A 783 -6.48 23.88 3.83
CA ASP A 783 -6.67 24.78 2.69
C ASP A 783 -8.20 25.06 2.63
N SER A 784 -8.88 25.66 3.62
CA SER A 784 -10.35 25.84 3.51
C SER A 784 -10.91 27.07 2.76
N ASP A 785 -10.14 28.07 2.28
CA ASP A 785 -10.69 29.38 1.80
C ASP A 785 -10.39 29.93 0.36
N LYS A 786 -9.15 30.00 -0.20
CA LYS A 786 -8.81 30.63 -1.54
C LYS A 786 -7.35 31.12 -1.80
N ASP A 787 -6.79 31.98 -0.94
CA ASP A 787 -5.59 32.84 -1.20
C ASP A 787 -4.20 32.18 -1.30
N GLY A 788 -3.34 32.22 -0.24
CA GLY A 788 -2.09 31.48 -0.18
C GLY A 788 -0.99 31.63 0.93
N ILE A 789 -1.10 31.27 2.22
CA ILE A 789 0.02 31.41 3.24
C ILE A 789 0.14 30.43 4.47
N LEU A 790 -0.80 29.51 4.65
CA LEU A 790 -0.99 28.36 5.55
C LEU A 790 -1.24 28.63 7.05
N ASP A 791 -2.17 27.90 7.66
CA ASP A 791 -2.87 28.26 8.91
C ASP A 791 -2.06 28.19 10.17
N GLY A 792 -1.28 27.15 10.42
CA GLY A 792 -0.39 27.17 11.57
C GLY A 792 0.54 28.38 11.55
N PHE A 793 0.93 28.87 10.36
CA PHE A 793 1.65 30.14 10.21
C PHE A 793 0.70 31.33 10.19
N GLU A 794 -0.55 31.21 9.77
CA GLU A 794 -1.49 32.31 9.79
C GLU A 794 -2.00 32.62 11.20
N LEU A 795 -2.63 31.62 11.84
CA LEU A 795 -3.07 31.61 13.23
C LEU A 795 -1.93 31.94 14.20
N PHE A 796 -0.69 31.46 13.95
CA PHE A 796 0.41 31.59 14.93
C PHE A 796 1.60 32.47 14.50
N THR A 797 1.71 32.90 13.24
CA THR A 797 2.84 33.73 12.75
C THR A 797 2.42 35.04 12.08
N LEU A 798 1.34 35.07 11.28
CA LEU A 798 0.90 36.26 10.53
C LEU A 798 -0.19 37.05 11.23
N ASN A 799 -1.06 36.39 11.99
CA ASN A 799 -2.26 36.96 12.59
C ASN A 799 -3.20 37.58 11.52
N SER A 800 -3.43 36.85 10.42
CA SER A 800 -4.52 37.14 9.48
C SER A 800 -5.67 36.13 9.66
N SER A 801 -6.77 36.28 8.93
CA SER A 801 -8.02 35.56 9.17
C SER A 801 -8.17 34.38 8.24
N PRO A 802 -8.04 33.14 8.73
CA PRO A 802 -7.78 32.03 7.84
C PRO A 802 -9.03 31.61 7.05
N LEU A 803 -10.26 31.91 7.51
CA LEU A 803 -11.47 31.70 6.68
C LEU A 803 -11.61 32.75 5.54
N SER A 804 -10.55 33.49 5.18
CA SER A 804 -10.60 34.59 4.21
C SER A 804 -9.36 34.72 3.35
N ILE A 805 -9.65 34.89 2.06
CA ILE A 805 -8.74 35.18 0.94
C ILE A 805 -8.08 36.57 1.07
N ASP A 806 -8.76 37.44 1.80
CA ASP A 806 -8.53 38.87 1.94
C ASP A 806 -9.05 39.20 3.33
N THR A 807 -8.15 39.46 4.28
CA THR A 807 -8.43 39.45 5.71
C THR A 807 -9.09 40.74 6.22
N ASP A 808 -8.80 41.90 5.64
CA ASP A 808 -9.41 43.18 6.04
C ASP A 808 -10.39 43.79 5.01
N HIS A 809 -10.44 43.20 3.81
CA HIS A 809 -11.39 43.47 2.74
C HIS A 809 -11.11 44.77 1.97
N ASP A 810 -9.85 45.02 1.61
CA ASP A 810 -9.39 46.14 0.78
C ASP A 810 -9.35 45.83 -0.75
N GLU A 811 -9.65 44.59 -1.13
CA GLU A 811 -9.54 44.00 -2.49
C GLU A 811 -8.14 43.49 -2.88
N LEU A 812 -7.14 43.54 -1.99
CA LEU A 812 -5.83 42.87 -2.11
C LEU A 812 -5.76 41.64 -1.20
N SER A 813 -5.77 40.44 -1.78
CA SER A 813 -5.65 39.18 -1.03
C SER A 813 -4.32 39.03 -0.29
N ASP A 814 -4.35 38.43 0.91
CA ASP A 814 -3.22 38.32 1.85
C ASP A 814 -1.91 37.79 1.22
N TRP A 815 -1.98 36.94 0.18
CA TRP A 815 -0.78 36.48 -0.52
C TRP A 815 -0.08 37.58 -1.32
N PHE A 816 -0.85 38.33 -2.11
CA PHE A 816 -0.32 39.44 -2.90
C PHE A 816 0.22 40.52 -1.97
N GLU A 817 -0.47 40.75 -0.86
CA GLU A 817 0.04 41.53 0.24
C GLU A 817 1.38 41.01 0.75
N LEU A 818 1.48 39.79 1.28
CA LEU A 818 2.71 39.36 1.95
C LEU A 818 3.93 39.26 1.02
N TYR A 819 3.74 38.87 -0.25
CA TYR A 819 4.85 38.47 -1.12
C TYR A 819 5.12 39.35 -2.33
N ILE A 820 4.14 40.17 -2.77
CA ILE A 820 4.31 41.08 -3.90
C ILE A 820 4.46 42.53 -3.42
N TYR A 821 3.51 43.03 -2.62
CA TYR A 821 3.51 44.41 -2.13
C TYR A 821 4.17 44.55 -0.74
N MET A 822 4.24 43.45 0.02
CA MET A 822 4.72 43.28 1.39
C MET A 822 3.95 44.08 2.46
N THR A 823 2.68 44.38 2.22
CA THR A 823 1.76 45.21 3.03
C THR A 823 1.35 44.49 4.33
N LEU A 824 0.41 45.06 5.10
CA LEU A 824 -0.02 44.52 6.39
C LEU A 824 -1.41 43.88 6.28
N LEU A 825 -1.45 42.54 6.43
CA LEU A 825 -2.61 41.63 6.27
C LEU A 825 -3.76 41.82 7.29
N ASN A 826 -3.92 43.02 7.83
CA ASN A 826 -5.02 43.45 8.69
C ASN A 826 -5.08 45.01 8.84
N ASP A 827 -4.46 45.78 7.94
CA ASP A 827 -4.50 47.25 7.95
C ASP A 827 -4.46 47.86 6.51
N SER A 828 -5.57 47.72 5.78
CA SER A 828 -6.01 48.27 4.45
C SER A 828 -5.60 49.69 3.96
N ASP A 829 -4.68 50.37 4.63
CA ASP A 829 -4.09 51.70 4.32
C ASP A 829 -2.70 51.69 5.00
N THR A 830 -1.76 50.87 4.47
CA THR A 830 -0.51 50.45 5.15
C THR A 830 0.36 51.63 5.59
N ASP A 831 0.27 52.79 4.94
CA ASP A 831 1.05 53.98 5.28
C ASP A 831 0.26 55.22 5.76
N ASP A 832 -1.02 55.03 6.10
CA ASP A 832 -1.90 56.01 6.78
C ASP A 832 -2.08 57.28 5.91
N ASP A 833 -2.28 57.07 4.60
CA ASP A 833 -2.44 58.08 3.53
C ASP A 833 -3.90 58.52 3.36
N LEU A 834 -4.83 57.56 3.27
CA LEU A 834 -6.26 57.61 2.90
C LEU A 834 -6.64 57.05 1.50
N ILE A 835 -5.70 56.54 0.69
CA ILE A 835 -6.01 55.54 -0.34
C ILE A 835 -5.90 54.13 0.30
N GLN A 836 -6.38 53.08 -0.36
CA GLN A 836 -6.25 51.68 0.07
C GLN A 836 -5.25 50.93 -0.80
N ASP A 837 -4.47 50.05 -0.18
CA ASP A 837 -3.34 49.33 -0.77
C ASP A 837 -3.72 48.58 -2.06
N GLY A 838 -4.87 47.94 -2.09
CA GLY A 838 -5.43 47.26 -3.25
C GLY A 838 -5.74 48.19 -4.42
N TYR A 839 -6.37 49.34 -4.18
CA TYR A 839 -6.62 50.33 -5.24
C TYR A 839 -5.30 50.88 -5.80
N GLU A 840 -4.32 51.16 -4.94
CA GLU A 840 -3.00 51.63 -5.36
C GLU A 840 -2.27 50.59 -6.22
N ALA A 841 -2.26 49.34 -5.77
CA ALA A 841 -1.71 48.19 -6.50
C ALA A 841 -2.34 48.02 -7.89
N PHE A 842 -3.66 48.21 -8.02
CA PHE A 842 -4.35 48.14 -9.31
C PHE A 842 -4.13 49.37 -10.22
N ASN A 843 -3.78 50.54 -9.66
CA ASN A 843 -3.58 51.79 -10.41
C ASN A 843 -2.12 52.20 -10.61
N TYR A 844 -1.16 51.33 -10.24
CA TYR A 844 0.29 51.56 -10.34
C TYR A 844 0.83 52.70 -9.46
N LEU A 845 0.12 52.98 -8.36
CA LEU A 845 0.63 53.76 -7.24
C LEU A 845 1.46 52.84 -6.32
N ASN A 846 1.96 53.36 -5.20
CA ASN A 846 2.80 52.60 -4.28
C ASN A 846 2.25 52.68 -2.84
N PRO A 847 1.65 51.59 -2.29
CA PRO A 847 1.04 51.46 -0.94
C PRO A 847 1.92 51.76 0.30
N LYS A 848 3.04 52.44 0.09
CA LYS A 848 4.17 52.71 1.00
C LYS A 848 4.87 54.04 0.72
N ASP A 849 4.30 54.89 -0.14
CA ASP A 849 4.74 56.29 -0.31
C ASP A 849 3.54 57.23 -0.43
N SER A 850 2.91 57.50 0.72
CA SER A 850 1.95 58.55 1.15
C SER A 850 2.26 60.00 0.71
N SER A 851 3.15 60.16 -0.27
CA SER A 851 3.35 61.37 -1.04
C SER A 851 2.90 61.26 -2.50
N ASP A 852 2.42 60.10 -2.97
CA ASP A 852 1.89 59.92 -4.33
C ASP A 852 0.36 60.11 -4.47
N SER A 853 -0.44 59.94 -3.41
CA SER A 853 -1.87 60.28 -3.38
C SER A 853 -2.19 61.73 -3.78
N ALA A 854 -1.25 62.64 -3.47
CA ALA A 854 -1.30 64.07 -3.79
C ALA A 854 -0.58 64.44 -5.10
N GLN A 855 -0.19 63.44 -5.91
CA GLN A 855 0.32 63.60 -7.27
C GLN A 855 -0.82 63.42 -8.29
N ASP A 856 -0.46 63.63 -9.55
CA ASP A 856 -1.30 63.59 -10.75
C ASP A 856 -0.44 62.79 -11.74
N LEU A 857 -0.79 61.51 -11.94
CA LEU A 857 0.11 60.53 -12.56
C LEU A 857 0.00 60.50 -14.09
N ASP A 858 -1.18 60.77 -14.67
CA ASP A 858 -1.38 60.83 -16.12
C ASP A 858 -1.43 62.24 -16.73
N LEU A 859 -1.57 63.29 -15.90
CA LEU A 859 -1.57 64.72 -16.25
C LEU A 859 -2.85 65.24 -16.91
N ASP A 860 -4.01 64.65 -16.62
CA ASP A 860 -5.33 65.21 -16.97
C ASP A 860 -5.73 66.42 -16.08
N GLY A 861 -5.36 66.39 -14.80
CA GLY A 861 -5.58 67.48 -13.84
C GLY A 861 -6.39 67.14 -12.59
N LEU A 862 -6.87 65.90 -12.44
CA LEU A 862 -7.23 65.33 -11.13
C LEU A 862 -5.96 64.96 -10.32
N THR A 863 -6.13 64.66 -9.03
CA THR A 863 -5.09 63.99 -8.23
C THR A 863 -5.47 62.55 -7.95
N ASN A 864 -4.47 61.68 -7.77
CA ASN A 864 -4.64 60.25 -7.56
C ASN A 864 -5.68 59.91 -6.45
N TYR A 865 -5.71 60.72 -5.36
CA TYR A 865 -6.72 60.63 -4.30
C TYR A 865 -8.13 61.12 -4.69
N GLU A 866 -8.23 62.17 -5.51
CA GLU A 866 -9.52 62.63 -6.04
C GLU A 866 -10.11 61.59 -7.02
N GLU A 867 -9.27 60.90 -7.78
CA GLU A 867 -9.66 59.79 -8.65
C GLU A 867 -10.11 58.54 -7.88
N PHE A 868 -9.41 58.17 -6.81
CA PHE A 868 -9.86 57.12 -5.89
C PHE A 868 -11.28 57.39 -5.36
N LEU A 869 -11.57 58.65 -4.99
CA LEU A 869 -12.91 59.07 -4.56
C LEU A 869 -13.97 59.09 -5.67
N LEU A 870 -13.56 59.07 -6.94
CA LEU A 870 -14.44 59.01 -8.12
C LEU A 870 -14.59 57.58 -8.67
N GLY A 871 -13.66 56.67 -8.36
CA GLY A 871 -13.56 55.33 -8.95
C GLY A 871 -12.92 55.31 -10.35
N THR A 872 -12.21 56.37 -10.74
CA THR A 872 -11.46 56.48 -11.99
C THR A 872 -10.09 55.78 -11.88
N LYS A 873 -9.16 56.00 -12.82
CA LYS A 873 -7.90 55.25 -12.91
C LYS A 873 -6.71 56.17 -13.06
N ALA A 874 -5.97 56.37 -11.97
CA ALA A 874 -4.86 57.34 -11.85
C ALA A 874 -3.74 57.27 -12.91
N PHE A 875 -3.66 56.20 -13.69
CA PHE A 875 -2.70 56.02 -14.78
C PHE A 875 -3.28 56.29 -16.18
N ARG A 876 -4.52 56.74 -16.30
CA ARG A 876 -5.24 56.88 -17.57
C ARG A 876 -6.39 57.88 -17.51
N SER A 877 -6.11 59.06 -18.07
CA SER A 877 -6.95 60.25 -18.18
C SER A 877 -8.34 60.09 -18.82
N ASP A 878 -8.71 58.92 -19.32
CA ASP A 878 -9.92 58.60 -20.07
C ASP A 878 -10.31 57.17 -19.67
N SER A 879 -11.11 57.06 -18.62
CA SER A 879 -11.29 55.82 -17.87
C SER A 879 -12.09 54.76 -18.59
N ASP A 880 -13.02 55.14 -19.46
CA ASP A 880 -13.93 54.23 -20.19
C ASP A 880 -13.69 54.16 -21.72
N PHE A 881 -12.88 55.06 -22.28
CA PHE A 881 -12.49 55.16 -23.69
C PHE A 881 -13.52 55.77 -24.66
N ASP A 882 -14.47 56.60 -24.20
CA ASP A 882 -15.29 57.46 -25.10
C ASP A 882 -14.42 58.48 -25.88
N GLY A 883 -13.40 59.06 -25.23
CA GLY A 883 -12.47 60.03 -25.81
C GLY A 883 -12.49 61.46 -25.21
N TYR A 884 -13.23 61.74 -24.14
CA TYR A 884 -13.00 62.88 -23.24
C TYR A 884 -12.12 62.49 -22.04
N SER A 885 -11.71 63.46 -21.22
CA SER A 885 -10.94 63.17 -20.00
C SER A 885 -11.81 63.09 -18.74
N ASP A 886 -11.38 62.31 -17.76
CA ASP A 886 -12.09 62.10 -16.49
C ASP A 886 -12.34 63.44 -15.76
N PHE A 887 -11.35 64.35 -15.79
CA PHE A 887 -11.50 65.74 -15.35
C PHE A 887 -12.48 66.56 -16.21
N GLU A 888 -12.43 66.46 -17.54
CA GLU A 888 -13.35 67.19 -18.44
C GLU A 888 -14.81 66.78 -18.20
N GLU A 889 -15.05 65.50 -17.95
CA GLU A 889 -16.36 64.92 -17.64
C GLU A 889 -16.90 65.37 -16.27
N VAL A 890 -16.09 65.21 -15.21
CA VAL A 890 -16.44 65.66 -13.86
C VAL A 890 -16.69 67.18 -13.81
N LEU A 891 -16.02 67.96 -14.68
CA LEU A 891 -16.18 69.41 -14.79
C LEU A 891 -17.50 69.84 -15.46
N GLU A 892 -17.93 69.17 -16.54
CA GLU A 892 -19.24 69.44 -17.18
C GLU A 892 -20.40 68.72 -16.44
N GLY A 893 -20.08 67.71 -15.63
CA GLY A 893 -21.01 66.97 -14.76
C GLY A 893 -21.61 65.73 -15.40
N THR A 894 -20.85 65.07 -16.28
CA THR A 894 -21.10 63.72 -16.82
C THR A 894 -20.38 62.65 -15.98
N ASN A 895 -20.33 61.39 -16.43
CA ASN A 895 -19.87 60.26 -15.61
C ASN A 895 -18.66 59.53 -16.27
N PRO A 896 -17.42 59.67 -15.73
CA PRO A 896 -16.17 59.17 -16.34
C PRO A 896 -15.99 57.63 -16.27
N LEU A 897 -17.10 56.89 -16.22
CA LEU A 897 -17.18 55.43 -16.12
C LEU A 897 -18.36 54.86 -16.94
N ASP A 898 -19.05 55.68 -17.75
CA ASP A 898 -20.17 55.28 -18.61
C ASP A 898 -20.07 55.96 -19.99
N GLN A 899 -19.42 55.25 -20.93
CA GLN A 899 -19.15 55.60 -22.33
C GLN A 899 -20.37 56.05 -23.18
N GLU A 900 -21.59 55.99 -22.65
CA GLU A 900 -22.81 56.49 -23.30
C GLU A 900 -23.38 57.79 -22.68
N ASP A 901 -22.82 58.31 -21.56
CA ASP A 901 -23.22 59.57 -20.88
C ASP A 901 -22.11 60.64 -20.91
N PHE A 902 -21.70 61.04 -22.12
CA PHE A 902 -20.54 61.93 -22.37
C PHE A 902 -20.89 63.41 -22.71
N PRO A 903 -19.92 64.35 -22.66
CA PRO A 903 -20.09 65.78 -22.99
C PRO A 903 -20.65 66.10 -24.39
N ASP A 904 -21.97 66.30 -24.50
CA ASP A 904 -22.63 66.73 -25.74
C ASP A 904 -22.44 68.23 -26.05
N TYR A 905 -21.27 68.57 -26.56
CA TYR A 905 -20.91 69.89 -27.10
C TYR A 905 -21.70 70.30 -28.38
N LYS A 906 -22.82 69.65 -28.75
CA LYS A 906 -23.62 69.97 -29.95
C LYS A 906 -25.07 70.41 -29.68
N LYS A 907 -25.56 70.45 -28.43
CA LYS A 907 -26.89 71.03 -28.14
C LYS A 907 -26.91 72.56 -28.30
N THR A 908 -27.59 73.04 -29.35
CA THR A 908 -27.89 74.48 -29.50
C THR A 908 -28.90 74.96 -28.44
N PRO A 909 -28.95 76.27 -28.08
CA PRO A 909 -29.60 76.75 -26.84
C PRO A 909 -31.14 76.64 -26.71
N ALA A 910 -31.81 75.82 -27.52
CA ALA A 910 -33.27 75.67 -27.52
C ALA A 910 -33.79 74.60 -26.55
N GLU A 911 -32.97 73.65 -26.12
CA GLU A 911 -33.42 72.44 -25.39
C GLU A 911 -33.06 72.44 -23.88
N LEU A 912 -32.21 73.38 -23.44
CA LEU A 912 -31.64 73.49 -22.09
C LEU A 912 -32.61 74.05 -21.01
N GLN A 913 -33.91 73.71 -21.06
CA GLN A 913 -34.93 74.32 -20.20
C GLN A 913 -35.92 73.36 -19.53
N THR A 914 -35.68 72.04 -19.53
CA THR A 914 -36.54 71.05 -18.85
C THR A 914 -35.89 70.19 -17.77
N ASP A 915 -34.60 70.37 -17.44
CA ASP A 915 -34.05 69.79 -16.21
C ASP A 915 -33.17 70.78 -15.42
N LYS A 916 -33.71 71.25 -14.29
CA LYS A 916 -33.00 72.07 -13.30
C LYS A 916 -33.26 71.52 -11.90
N THR A 917 -33.05 70.22 -11.77
CA THR A 917 -33.35 69.45 -10.55
C THR A 917 -32.22 68.55 -10.07
N SER A 918 -31.19 68.28 -10.89
CA SER A 918 -29.99 67.50 -10.54
C SER A 918 -28.80 68.37 -10.06
N TYR A 919 -28.53 69.51 -10.72
CA TYR A 919 -27.34 70.37 -10.58
C TYR A 919 -27.19 71.15 -9.24
N ILE A 920 -27.37 70.47 -8.11
CA ILE A 920 -27.04 70.96 -6.75
C ILE A 920 -26.20 69.92 -5.96
N GLY A 921 -26.19 68.64 -6.37
CA GLY A 921 -25.42 67.59 -5.71
C GLY A 921 -23.89 67.78 -5.76
N PRO A 922 -23.24 67.68 -6.93
CA PRO A 922 -21.78 67.53 -7.02
C PRO A 922 -20.98 68.66 -6.36
N ALA A 923 -21.32 69.92 -6.65
CA ALA A 923 -20.64 71.08 -6.09
C ALA A 923 -20.79 71.24 -4.56
N ILE A 924 -21.82 70.63 -3.95
CA ILE A 924 -21.95 70.58 -2.48
C ILE A 924 -21.13 69.41 -1.91
N ILE A 925 -21.10 68.27 -2.60
CA ILE A 925 -20.32 67.09 -2.20
C ILE A 925 -18.83 67.42 -2.17
N MET A 926 -18.26 68.00 -3.24
CA MET A 926 -16.85 68.39 -3.28
C MET A 926 -16.47 69.35 -2.14
N ILE A 927 -17.26 70.42 -1.91
CA ILE A 927 -17.00 71.38 -0.83
C ILE A 927 -17.06 70.71 0.56
N VAL A 928 -17.93 69.71 0.75
CA VAL A 928 -17.99 68.94 2.01
C VAL A 928 -16.78 68.02 2.15
N ILE A 929 -16.36 67.32 1.09
CA ILE A 929 -15.18 66.44 1.08
C ILE A 929 -13.91 67.23 1.43
N THR A 930 -13.62 68.35 0.73
CA THR A 930 -12.44 69.17 1.03
C THR A 930 -12.45 69.69 2.48
N CYS A 931 -13.63 70.02 3.01
CA CYS A 931 -13.76 70.42 4.42
C CYS A 931 -13.50 69.26 5.41
N VAL A 932 -13.91 68.03 5.09
CA VAL A 932 -13.67 66.85 5.93
C VAL A 932 -12.19 66.47 5.92
N ALA A 933 -11.54 66.45 4.76
CA ALA A 933 -10.11 66.18 4.61
C ALA A 933 -9.26 67.16 5.46
N ILE A 934 -9.49 68.47 5.33
CA ILE A 934 -8.80 69.50 6.12
C ILE A 934 -9.06 69.32 7.62
N ILE A 935 -10.28 68.97 8.04
CA ILE A 935 -10.61 68.71 9.45
C ILE A 935 -9.90 67.45 9.98
N ASN A 936 -9.70 66.42 9.16
CA ASN A 936 -9.00 65.19 9.56
C ASN A 936 -7.47 65.36 9.56
N GLN A 937 -6.85 66.08 8.62
CA GLN A 937 -5.43 66.48 8.72
C GLN A 937 -5.15 67.25 10.02
N LEU A 938 -6.05 68.16 10.42
CA LEU A 938 -5.96 68.89 11.69
C LEU A 938 -6.18 68.00 12.93
N LYS A 939 -6.72 66.78 12.79
CA LYS A 939 -6.73 65.75 13.84
C LYS A 939 -5.47 64.89 13.83
N ARG A 940 -5.01 64.37 12.68
CA ARG A 940 -3.75 63.59 12.56
C ARG A 940 -2.58 64.39 13.16
N ARG A 941 -2.44 65.69 12.82
CA ARG A 941 -1.45 66.59 13.46
C ARG A 941 -1.55 66.71 14.98
N LYS A 942 -2.73 66.52 15.57
CA LYS A 942 -2.95 66.62 17.02
C LYS A 942 -2.78 65.28 17.75
N LYS A 943 -2.76 64.16 17.02
CA LYS A 943 -2.40 62.82 17.54
C LYS A 943 -0.88 62.66 17.68
N ASN A 944 -0.09 63.50 16.98
CA ASN A 944 1.37 63.48 16.97
C ASN A 944 2.03 64.63 17.80
N GLU A 945 1.25 65.34 18.64
CA GLU A 945 1.73 66.34 19.62
C GLU A 945 1.40 65.97 21.08
N GLU A 946 0.84 64.77 21.35
CA GLU A 946 0.65 64.18 22.69
C GLU A 946 1.51 62.91 22.87
#